data_AF-A0A941RWZ4-F1
#
_entry.id   AF-A0A941RWZ4-F1
#
_cell.length_a   1.000
_cell.length_b   1.000
_cell.length_c   1.000
_cell.angle_alpha   90.00
_cell.angle_beta   90.00
_cell.angle_gamma   90.00
#
_symmetry.space_group_name_H-M   'P 1'
#
loop_
_entity.id
_entity.type
_entity.pdbx_description
1 polymer ?
#
loop_
_entity_poly.entity_id
_entity_poly.type
_entity_poly.pdbx_seq_one_letter_code
_entity_poly.pdbx_strand_id
1 'polypeptide(L)'
;MKAIAPTQVERHSQVPDIAESMLVRAGDFWIRSDNAKQDLAIIQDIFEEDAYRTLLLSDNAGPDEVVVDIGAHIGSFARLWHRKNPHARIICVEACPENLPALRANVSDFAEVVHAACTYEFEDVMLLNAVRPDCESTGGSVVVPRSGHETSPLRQNGYQYWNDFRELPKVTLEELVARFGLRQINILKLDCEGSEYSILANTTSLDRIRMIVGEYHVSARWAEFRRHHLQGWDYGEMRDWNGSGGQFHFANPVWPPRADPAHAGGNGKPSIPPNGRPMAEPKAHPGLQPAAGEIEFLVFLASQFHPDDRALWECWRPYYQTLYRIANLVQAKSVIEFGVRCGYSALTFLNAMPGVTVTGYDAAVERQSYSFLEHATRILNGREFRLIRADTQGLDRIPPCDLVYVDGDHSCEGCLRDLELAYWSASSILVDDYGTISEVRDAVSKFLANHADVFEAQQIDFQFGSGHGSGAFVLLTRKVKHVAPRKLIQPPLLRVAVPAGIGDSVWALTKIRHLLRTYGATHAHIGLCGGYPYRALSFVERFDFVASAENCQWECIEADRYTKEGVYNWAPSGIGWHNEYDWMLVANRHLESGLRLETWLPEMETDWRIAERFRFTAREVRDAIDFEKHHGPYCIFYLGPELGNTGFGHNRGPLWTPQEWGTLARHFRELGLKIVVVGAPYDLSYFEKHVAQHLGECTNMIGKWSIGQTFSHVQRARCVIAYQSGIGIFAVYLGVPTACFWRPHGDSIDPSAFVSFNEQMASAWAPRDSLATGRYLPSIYTKCSPDSIAKHAATHDWHRG
;
A
#
# COMPACT_ATOMS: atom_id res chain seq x y z
N MET A 1 14.74 51.51 -4.25
CA MET A 1 13.67 51.69 -3.23
C MET A 1 13.71 50.50 -2.30
N LYS A 2 13.39 50.73 -1.03
CA LYS A 2 13.91 50.06 0.18
C LYS A 2 13.87 48.52 0.20
N ALA A 3 14.97 47.94 0.67
CA ALA A 3 15.08 46.54 1.08
C ALA A 3 14.13 46.26 2.26
N ILE A 4 13.35 45.19 2.14
CA ILE A 4 12.47 44.69 3.20
C ILE A 4 13.35 43.85 4.14
N ALA A 5 13.38 44.23 5.42
CA ALA A 5 14.13 43.54 6.45
C ALA A 5 13.49 42.16 6.77
N PRO A 6 14.29 41.16 7.15
CA PRO A 6 13.75 39.87 7.58
C PRO A 6 13.09 40.04 8.96
N THR A 7 11.77 39.87 9.01
CA THR A 7 11.01 39.81 10.25
C THR A 7 11.50 38.65 11.10
N GLN A 8 11.83 38.95 12.36
CA GLN A 8 12.31 38.01 13.36
C GLN A 8 11.30 36.86 13.56
N VAL A 9 11.82 35.64 13.54
CA VAL A 9 11.11 34.46 14.03
C VAL A 9 11.14 34.52 15.56
N GLU A 10 10.03 34.93 16.17
CA GLU A 10 9.81 34.69 17.58
C GLU A 10 9.62 33.17 17.80
N ARG A 11 10.68 32.52 18.29
CA ARG A 11 10.52 31.24 18.99
C ARG A 11 9.90 31.54 20.35
N HIS A 12 8.58 31.66 20.40
CA HIS A 12 7.86 31.59 21.66
C HIS A 12 7.78 30.12 22.09
N SER A 13 8.85 29.65 22.74
CA SER A 13 8.81 28.52 23.66
C SER A 13 8.13 28.98 24.95
N GLN A 14 6.82 29.14 24.92
CA GLN A 14 5.96 29.27 26.10
C GLN A 14 4.54 28.95 25.63
N VAL A 15 4.02 27.82 26.09
CA VAL A 15 2.57 27.55 26.10
C VAL A 15 1.94 28.79 26.75
N PRO A 16 1.10 29.56 26.06
CA PRO A 16 0.42 30.68 26.68
C PRO A 16 -0.35 30.15 27.89
N ASP A 17 -0.25 30.85 29.01
CA ASP A 17 -0.99 30.54 30.24
C ASP A 17 -2.42 30.13 29.88
N ILE A 18 -2.76 28.90 30.26
CA ILE A 18 -4.08 28.30 30.14
C ILE A 18 -4.97 29.00 31.17
N ALA A 19 -5.30 30.25 30.90
CA ALA A 19 -6.28 31.02 31.63
C ALA A 19 -7.45 31.26 30.68
N GLU A 20 -8.54 30.53 30.93
CA GLU A 20 -9.90 30.67 30.36
C GLU A 20 -10.31 29.84 29.12
N SER A 21 -9.53 28.89 28.61
CA SER A 21 -10.08 27.93 27.62
C SER A 21 -10.65 26.70 28.34
N MET A 22 -11.99 26.57 28.39
CA MET A 22 -12.66 25.38 28.93
C MET A 22 -12.51 24.18 27.96
N LEU A 23 -11.29 23.69 27.74
CA LEU A 23 -11.05 22.47 26.95
C LEU A 23 -11.18 21.23 27.84
N VAL A 24 -11.83 20.19 27.31
CA VAL A 24 -11.94 18.88 27.95
C VAL A 24 -11.44 17.81 26.99
N ARG A 25 -10.94 16.71 27.55
CA ARG A 25 -10.41 15.60 26.74
C ARG A 25 -11.51 14.60 26.44
N ALA A 26 -11.71 14.30 25.15
CA ALA A 26 -12.58 13.25 24.65
C ALA A 26 -11.75 12.29 23.79
N GLY A 27 -11.35 11.16 24.37
CA GLY A 27 -10.41 10.22 23.75
C GLY A 27 -9.07 10.88 23.42
N ASP A 28 -8.76 10.93 22.13
CA ASP A 28 -7.52 11.50 21.57
C ASP A 28 -7.64 12.98 21.20
N PHE A 29 -8.78 13.63 21.47
CA PHE A 29 -9.01 15.03 21.14
C PHE A 29 -9.24 15.89 22.38
N TRP A 30 -8.68 17.09 22.36
CA TRP A 30 -9.13 18.24 23.14
C TRP A 30 -10.29 18.89 22.41
N ILE A 31 -11.42 18.97 23.08
CA ILE A 31 -12.66 19.58 22.58
C ILE A 31 -13.05 20.75 23.49
N ARG A 32 -13.82 21.68 22.96
CA ARG A 32 -14.35 22.83 23.71
C ARG A 32 -15.55 22.37 24.53
N SER A 33 -15.51 22.57 25.84
CA SER A 33 -16.55 22.03 26.74
C SER A 33 -17.93 22.66 26.51
N ASP A 34 -17.97 23.91 26.05
CA ASP A 34 -19.16 24.68 25.69
C ASP A 34 -19.67 24.38 24.26
N ASN A 35 -18.92 23.59 23.49
CA ASN A 35 -19.27 23.11 22.14
C ASN A 35 -19.05 21.60 21.97
N ALA A 36 -19.05 20.85 23.08
CA ALA A 36 -18.59 19.46 23.09
C ALA A 36 -19.39 18.54 22.17
N LYS A 37 -20.71 18.75 22.04
CA LYS A 37 -21.57 17.93 21.17
C LYS A 37 -21.20 18.09 19.69
N GLN A 38 -20.91 19.32 19.29
CA GLN A 38 -20.56 19.70 17.93
C GLN A 38 -19.16 19.20 17.57
N ASP A 39 -18.21 19.39 18.49
CA ASP A 39 -16.84 18.87 18.33
C ASP A 39 -16.83 17.34 18.22
N LEU A 40 -17.63 16.63 19.03
CA LEU A 40 -17.78 15.18 18.94
C LEU A 40 -18.43 14.74 17.61
N ALA A 41 -19.44 15.46 17.12
CA ALA A 41 -20.06 15.16 15.83
C ALA A 41 -19.06 15.31 14.67
N ILE A 42 -18.21 16.35 14.70
CA ILE A 42 -17.14 16.55 13.71
C ILE A 42 -16.04 15.48 13.83
N ILE A 43 -15.67 15.06 15.04
CA ILE A 43 -14.73 13.95 15.23
C ILE A 43 -15.30 12.66 14.64
N GLN A 44 -16.58 12.37 14.91
CA GLN A 44 -17.24 11.18 14.37
C GLN A 44 -17.26 11.22 12.83
N ASP A 45 -17.79 12.28 12.22
CA ASP A 45 -17.94 12.36 10.76
C ASP A 45 -16.57 12.39 10.06
N ILE A 46 -15.65 13.27 10.49
CA ILE A 46 -14.38 13.45 9.78
C ILE A 46 -13.35 12.38 10.13
N PHE A 47 -13.13 12.09 11.42
CA PHE A 47 -12.00 11.23 11.86
C PHE A 47 -12.38 9.75 12.00
N GLU A 48 -13.57 9.43 12.52
CA GLU A 48 -14.00 8.05 12.73
C GLU A 48 -14.63 7.43 11.47
N GLU A 49 -15.50 8.18 10.80
CA GLU A 49 -16.22 7.74 9.60
C GLU A 49 -15.46 8.04 8.30
N ASP A 50 -14.34 8.78 8.39
CA ASP A 50 -13.50 9.14 7.24
C ASP A 50 -14.35 9.75 6.11
N ALA A 51 -15.14 10.79 6.41
CA ALA A 51 -16.09 11.38 5.46
C ALA A 51 -15.47 11.78 4.12
N TYR A 52 -14.19 12.21 4.12
CA TYR A 52 -13.43 12.51 2.90
C TYR A 52 -12.79 11.29 2.22
N ARG A 53 -13.17 10.08 2.65
CA ARG A 53 -12.72 8.79 2.13
C ARG A 53 -11.20 8.71 1.97
N THR A 54 -10.45 9.26 2.92
CA THR A 54 -8.99 9.36 2.88
C THR A 54 -8.30 8.01 2.76
N LEU A 55 -8.92 6.91 3.23
CA LEU A 55 -8.44 5.54 3.04
C LEU A 55 -8.44 5.08 1.58
N LEU A 56 -9.31 5.66 0.75
CA LEU A 56 -9.41 5.37 -0.68
C LEU A 56 -8.38 6.13 -1.54
N LEU A 57 -7.68 7.08 -0.92
CA LEU A 57 -6.60 7.89 -1.51
C LEU A 57 -5.27 7.18 -1.22
N SER A 58 -5.05 6.02 -1.84
CA SER A 58 -4.13 4.97 -1.37
C SER A 58 -2.63 5.19 -1.61
N ASP A 59 -2.20 6.19 -2.40
CA ASP A 59 -0.77 6.49 -2.52
C ASP A 59 -0.41 7.67 -1.63
N ASN A 60 0.13 7.40 -0.44
CA ASN A 60 0.83 8.43 0.33
C ASN A 60 2.11 8.79 -0.45
N ALA A 61 2.41 10.08 -0.62
CA ALA A 61 3.63 10.52 -1.31
C ALA A 61 4.94 10.26 -0.54
N GLY A 62 4.90 9.43 0.51
CA GLY A 62 6.02 9.14 1.40
C GLY A 62 6.27 10.27 2.42
N PRO A 63 7.51 10.42 2.93
CA PRO A 63 7.85 11.43 3.94
C PRO A 63 7.80 12.88 3.42
N ASP A 64 7.73 13.08 2.10
CA ASP A 64 7.63 14.40 1.46
C ASP A 64 6.18 14.82 1.19
N GLU A 65 5.21 14.11 1.76
CA GLU A 65 3.79 14.42 1.58
C GLU A 65 3.43 15.74 2.26
N VAL A 66 2.89 16.67 1.48
CA VAL A 66 2.43 17.97 1.96
C VAL A 66 0.90 18.01 1.99
N VAL A 67 0.34 18.27 3.16
CA VAL A 67 -1.10 18.42 3.38
C VAL A 67 -1.39 19.84 3.82
N VAL A 68 -2.29 20.50 3.10
CA VAL A 68 -2.79 21.82 3.47
C VAL A 68 -4.27 21.66 3.82
N ASP A 69 -4.60 21.93 5.08
CA ASP A 69 -5.94 21.80 5.66
C ASP A 69 -6.53 23.21 5.85
N ILE A 70 -7.39 23.65 4.92
CA ILE A 70 -8.07 24.94 4.98
C ILE A 70 -9.45 24.76 5.62
N GLY A 71 -9.67 25.51 6.70
CA GLY A 71 -10.78 25.29 7.63
C GLY A 71 -10.52 24.07 8.50
N ALA A 72 -9.36 24.09 9.17
CA ALA A 72 -8.90 22.98 9.99
C ALA A 72 -9.79 22.70 11.22
N HIS A 73 -10.67 23.65 11.59
CA HIS A 73 -11.54 23.58 12.74
C HIS A 73 -10.74 23.24 14.01
N ILE A 74 -11.07 22.15 14.70
CA ILE A 74 -10.32 21.65 15.87
C ILE A 74 -9.19 20.67 15.52
N GLY A 75 -8.93 20.42 14.23
CA GLY A 75 -7.83 19.57 13.76
C GLY A 75 -8.17 18.11 13.48
N SER A 76 -9.46 17.74 13.37
CA SER A 76 -9.90 16.36 13.15
C SER A 76 -9.34 15.76 11.85
N PHE A 77 -9.35 16.51 10.74
CA PHE A 77 -8.79 16.07 9.46
C PHE A 77 -7.26 15.94 9.52
N ALA A 78 -6.57 16.95 10.05
CA ALA A 78 -5.12 16.91 10.24
C ALA A 78 -4.66 15.69 11.06
N ARG A 79 -5.37 15.35 12.14
CA ARG A 79 -5.06 14.19 12.99
C ARG A 79 -5.38 12.86 12.30
N LEU A 80 -6.47 12.80 11.53
CA LEU A 80 -6.77 11.66 10.65
C LEU A 80 -5.61 11.41 9.68
N TRP A 81 -5.14 12.48 9.04
CA TRP A 81 -4.04 12.37 8.07
C TRP A 81 -2.72 12.03 8.73
N HIS A 82 -2.41 12.60 9.89
CA HIS A 82 -1.21 12.27 10.66
C HIS A 82 -1.19 10.80 11.10
N ARG A 83 -2.34 10.23 11.49
CA ARG A 83 -2.48 8.79 11.78
C ARG A 83 -2.15 7.92 10.55
N LYS A 84 -2.51 8.38 9.36
CA LYS A 84 -2.26 7.71 8.09
C LYS A 84 -0.80 7.86 7.63
N ASN A 85 -0.21 9.03 7.84
CA ASN A 85 1.17 9.33 7.51
C ASN A 85 1.80 10.26 8.58
N PRO A 86 2.48 9.70 9.60
CA PRO A 86 3.10 10.49 10.66
C PRO A 86 4.24 11.41 10.19
N HIS A 87 4.74 11.21 8.98
CA HIS A 87 5.80 12.02 8.38
C HIS A 87 5.26 13.12 7.45
N ALA A 88 3.95 13.17 7.20
CA ALA A 88 3.37 14.21 6.37
C ALA A 88 3.63 15.58 7.00
N ARG A 89 3.99 16.55 6.16
CA ARG A 89 4.06 17.94 6.55
C ARG A 89 2.67 18.56 6.44
N ILE A 90 2.06 18.84 7.58
CA ILE A 90 0.68 19.32 7.66
C ILE A 90 0.66 20.80 8.04
N ILE A 91 -0.08 21.60 7.25
CA ILE A 91 -0.34 23.02 7.51
C ILE A 91 -1.84 23.20 7.69
N CYS A 92 -2.25 23.58 8.90
CA CYS A 92 -3.63 23.87 9.25
C CYS A 92 -3.88 25.37 9.19
N VAL A 93 -4.91 25.79 8.45
CA VAL A 93 -5.35 27.19 8.36
C VAL A 93 -6.76 27.28 8.91
N GLU A 94 -6.95 28.12 9.92
CA GLU A 94 -8.23 28.29 10.61
C GLU A 94 -8.52 29.78 10.80
N ALA A 95 -9.74 30.20 10.46
CA ALA A 95 -10.16 31.60 10.52
C ALA A 95 -10.81 31.94 11.87
N CYS A 96 -11.59 31.02 12.44
CA CYS A 96 -12.37 31.24 13.65
C CYS A 96 -11.48 31.14 14.89
N PRO A 97 -11.30 32.22 15.65
CA PRO A 97 -10.39 32.23 16.80
C PRO A 97 -10.86 31.32 17.93
N GLU A 98 -12.17 31.05 18.05
CA GLU A 98 -12.72 30.11 19.03
C GLU A 98 -12.27 28.66 18.78
N ASN A 99 -11.92 28.28 17.54
CA ASN A 99 -11.42 26.94 17.21
C ASN A 99 -9.94 26.77 17.59
N LEU A 100 -9.17 27.86 17.61
CA LEU A 100 -7.70 27.83 17.72
C LEU A 100 -7.16 27.16 19.00
N PRO A 101 -7.75 27.35 20.20
CA PRO A 101 -7.25 26.67 21.39
C PRO A 101 -7.30 25.14 21.26
N ALA A 102 -8.43 24.61 20.79
CA ALA A 102 -8.60 23.17 20.58
C ALA A 102 -7.71 22.67 19.42
N LEU A 103 -7.66 23.40 18.31
CA LEU A 103 -6.78 23.09 17.18
C LEU A 103 -5.31 22.94 17.63
N ARG A 104 -4.77 23.96 18.31
CA ARG A 104 -3.38 23.94 18.80
C ARG A 104 -3.15 22.78 19.76
N ALA A 105 -4.09 22.54 20.68
CA ALA A 105 -3.99 21.43 21.62
C ALA A 105 -3.99 20.04 20.92
N ASN A 106 -4.60 19.93 19.74
CA ASN A 106 -4.73 18.68 18.99
C ASN A 106 -3.61 18.40 17.98
N VAL A 107 -2.95 19.44 17.46
CA VAL A 107 -2.05 19.29 16.29
C VAL A 107 -0.67 19.92 16.45
N SER A 108 -0.40 20.76 17.46
CA SER A 108 0.87 21.51 17.54
C SER A 108 2.13 20.64 17.72
N ASP A 109 1.97 19.34 18.00
CA ASP A 109 3.05 18.35 18.04
C ASP A 109 3.50 17.86 16.65
N PHE A 110 2.67 18.03 15.61
CA PHE A 110 2.96 17.52 14.26
C PHE A 110 2.55 18.43 13.10
N ALA A 111 1.81 19.51 13.32
CA ALA A 111 1.32 20.41 12.28
C ALA A 111 1.60 21.90 12.60
N GLU A 112 1.78 22.68 11.55
CA GLU A 112 1.88 24.14 11.61
C GLU A 112 0.48 24.78 11.61
N VAL A 113 0.20 25.72 12.53
CA VAL A 113 -1.10 26.37 12.64
C VAL A 113 -1.02 27.83 12.19
N VAL A 114 -1.89 28.22 11.26
CA VAL A 114 -2.03 29.59 10.75
C VAL A 114 -3.43 30.12 11.09
N HIS A 115 -3.49 31.19 11.90
CA HIS A 115 -4.74 31.93 12.12
C HIS A 115 -4.93 32.95 11.00
N ALA A 116 -5.73 32.59 9.99
CA ALA A 116 -6.06 33.46 8.87
C ALA A 116 -7.28 32.92 8.10
N ALA A 117 -7.97 33.79 7.38
CA ALA A 117 -8.87 33.40 6.30
C ALA A 117 -8.08 33.15 5.02
N CYS A 118 -8.14 31.92 4.47
CA CYS A 118 -7.61 31.65 3.15
C CYS A 118 -8.59 32.16 2.09
N THR A 119 -8.26 33.27 1.41
CA THR A 119 -9.20 33.94 0.51
C THR A 119 -8.50 34.87 -0.48
N TYR A 120 -9.17 35.14 -1.61
CA TYR A 120 -8.72 36.09 -2.65
C TYR A 120 -9.58 37.36 -2.69
N GLU A 121 -10.40 37.60 -1.67
CA GLU A 121 -11.13 38.86 -1.52
C GLU A 121 -10.15 40.04 -1.40
N PHE A 122 -10.36 41.08 -2.21
CA PHE A 122 -9.50 42.28 -2.20
C PHE A 122 -9.72 43.11 -0.93
N GLU A 123 -10.97 43.24 -0.49
CA GLU A 123 -11.36 44.05 0.67
C GLU A 123 -11.02 43.37 2.01
N ASP A 124 -11.03 44.15 3.08
CA ASP A 124 -10.95 43.59 4.43
C ASP A 124 -12.13 42.67 4.69
N VAL A 125 -11.84 41.52 5.31
CA VAL A 125 -12.83 40.50 5.63
C VAL A 125 -13.17 40.49 7.11
N MET A 126 -14.25 39.80 7.45
CA MET A 126 -14.70 39.51 8.79
C MET A 126 -15.39 38.15 8.83
N LEU A 127 -15.64 37.62 10.03
CA LEU A 127 -16.45 36.41 10.20
C LEU A 127 -17.91 36.77 10.48
N LEU A 128 -18.81 36.11 9.76
CA LEU A 128 -20.12 35.79 10.31
C LEU A 128 -19.92 34.55 11.17
N ASN A 129 -19.70 34.77 12.45
CA ASN A 129 -19.24 33.73 13.35
C ASN A 129 -20.45 32.96 13.91
N ALA A 130 -20.44 31.65 13.69
CA ALA A 130 -21.48 30.74 14.16
C ALA A 130 -21.14 30.10 15.52
N VAL A 131 -19.87 30.19 15.92
CA VAL A 131 -19.37 29.61 17.17
C VAL A 131 -19.76 30.49 18.34
N ARG A 132 -20.50 29.88 19.27
CA ARG A 132 -20.92 30.42 20.56
C ARG A 132 -21.22 29.25 21.50
N PRO A 133 -21.30 29.47 22.82
CA PRO A 133 -21.72 28.43 23.76
C PRO A 133 -23.05 27.80 23.31
N ASP A 134 -23.11 26.46 23.29
CA ASP A 134 -24.27 25.66 22.87
C ASP A 134 -24.77 25.93 21.43
N CYS A 135 -23.90 26.35 20.50
CA CYS A 135 -24.33 26.68 19.13
C CYS A 135 -24.94 25.48 18.38
N GLU A 136 -25.98 25.69 17.57
CA GLU A 136 -26.56 24.60 16.76
C GLU A 136 -25.68 24.21 15.56
N SER A 137 -24.71 25.04 15.19
CA SER A 137 -23.76 24.79 14.10
C SER A 137 -22.60 23.93 14.54
N THR A 138 -22.11 23.08 13.64
CA THR A 138 -20.87 22.30 13.80
C THR A 138 -19.59 23.15 13.70
N GLY A 139 -19.72 24.48 13.63
CA GLY A 139 -18.58 25.42 13.59
C GLY A 139 -18.51 26.26 12.31
N GLY A 140 -19.53 26.19 11.44
CA GLY A 140 -19.57 26.77 10.10
C GLY A 140 -19.63 28.31 10.05
N SER A 141 -18.53 28.95 10.42
CA SER A 141 -18.36 30.40 10.34
C SER A 141 -17.96 30.82 8.94
N VAL A 142 -18.57 31.87 8.43
CA VAL A 142 -18.41 32.29 7.03
C VAL A 142 -17.54 33.54 6.95
N VAL A 143 -16.54 33.52 6.08
CA VAL A 143 -15.72 34.72 5.77
C VAL A 143 -16.47 35.60 4.77
N VAL A 144 -16.65 36.88 5.08
CA VAL A 144 -17.33 37.85 4.21
C VAL A 144 -16.58 39.18 4.15
N PRO A 145 -16.71 39.95 3.05
CA PRO A 145 -16.23 41.34 3.01
C PRO A 145 -16.91 42.18 4.09
N ARG A 146 -16.12 43.02 4.79
CA ARG A 146 -16.61 43.87 5.89
C ARG A 146 -17.68 44.86 5.42
N SER A 147 -17.59 45.33 4.18
CA SER A 147 -18.52 46.28 3.56
C SER A 147 -19.89 45.68 3.19
N GLY A 148 -19.99 44.35 3.02
CA GLY A 148 -21.17 43.65 2.48
C GLY A 148 -21.80 42.61 3.41
N HIS A 149 -21.45 42.62 4.70
CA HIS A 149 -21.79 41.58 5.67
C HIS A 149 -23.29 41.43 6.00
N GLU A 150 -24.09 42.50 5.82
CA GLU A 150 -25.54 42.49 6.10
C GLU A 150 -26.35 41.73 5.03
N THR A 151 -25.90 41.77 3.77
CA THR A 151 -26.62 41.20 2.62
C THR A 151 -25.90 39.99 2.01
N SER A 152 -24.95 39.39 2.73
CA SER A 152 -24.14 38.30 2.17
C SER A 152 -25.02 37.08 1.82
N PRO A 153 -24.93 36.56 0.59
CA PRO A 153 -25.68 35.37 0.17
C PRO A 153 -25.15 34.08 0.80
N LEU A 154 -24.02 34.16 1.52
CA LEU A 154 -23.43 33.03 2.24
C LEU A 154 -24.02 32.86 3.65
N ARG A 155 -24.90 33.77 4.11
CA ARG A 155 -25.68 33.57 5.33
C ARG A 155 -26.61 32.37 5.16
N GLN A 156 -26.35 31.28 5.86
CA GLN A 156 -27.17 30.08 5.79
C GLN A 156 -28.48 30.26 6.60
N ASN A 157 -29.61 29.86 6.01
CA ASN A 157 -30.91 29.93 6.67
C ASN A 157 -30.98 28.94 7.85
N GLY A 158 -31.43 29.42 9.01
CA GLY A 158 -31.57 28.60 10.22
C GLY A 158 -30.38 28.65 11.18
N TYR A 159 -29.27 29.30 10.79
CA TYR A 159 -28.12 29.53 11.66
C TYR A 159 -28.13 30.93 12.26
N GLN A 160 -27.81 31.03 13.55
CA GLN A 160 -27.56 32.30 14.21
C GLN A 160 -26.08 32.66 14.11
N TYR A 161 -25.80 33.75 13.39
CA TYR A 161 -24.48 34.34 13.28
C TYR A 161 -24.39 35.61 14.11
N TRP A 162 -23.23 35.84 14.70
CA TRP A 162 -22.86 37.16 15.21
C TRP A 162 -21.80 37.80 14.32
N ASN A 163 -21.86 39.12 14.18
CA ASN A 163 -20.96 39.89 13.34
C ASN A 163 -19.64 40.10 14.08
N ASP A 164 -18.61 39.34 13.70
CA ASP A 164 -17.31 39.39 14.35
C ASP A 164 -16.35 40.35 13.65
N PHE A 165 -16.25 41.56 14.21
CA PHE A 165 -15.42 42.62 13.66
C PHE A 165 -13.95 42.58 14.10
N ARG A 166 -13.53 41.56 14.87
CA ARG A 166 -12.12 41.36 15.23
C ARG A 166 -11.25 41.34 13.96
N GLU A 167 -9.99 41.71 14.12
CA GLU A 167 -9.05 41.67 13.00
C GLU A 167 -8.85 40.21 12.56
N LEU A 168 -9.08 39.95 11.27
CA LEU A 168 -8.90 38.63 10.67
C LEU A 168 -7.84 38.74 9.57
N PRO A 169 -6.63 38.21 9.80
CA PRO A 169 -5.61 38.15 8.77
C PRO A 169 -6.12 37.36 7.56
N LYS A 170 -5.74 37.80 6.36
CA LYS A 170 -5.96 37.05 5.11
C LYS A 170 -4.68 36.37 4.68
N VAL A 171 -4.81 35.26 3.97
CA VAL A 171 -3.70 34.60 3.30
C VAL A 171 -4.18 34.01 1.97
N THR A 172 -3.36 34.03 0.92
CA THR A 172 -3.64 33.27 -0.31
C THR A 172 -2.94 31.91 -0.30
N LEU A 173 -3.28 31.04 -1.25
CA LEU A 173 -2.59 29.75 -1.37
C LEU A 173 -1.11 29.95 -1.77
N GLU A 174 -0.82 30.93 -2.62
CA GLU A 174 0.56 31.28 -3.00
C GLU A 174 1.37 31.80 -1.82
N GLU A 175 0.76 32.58 -0.93
CA GLU A 175 1.42 33.07 0.27
C GLU A 175 1.73 31.92 1.23
N LEU A 176 0.85 30.93 1.37
CA LEU A 176 1.15 29.71 2.13
C LEU A 176 2.27 28.91 1.47
N VAL A 177 2.21 28.71 0.16
CA VAL A 177 3.25 28.04 -0.64
C VAL A 177 4.60 28.72 -0.46
N ALA A 178 4.65 30.05 -0.52
CA ALA A 178 5.87 30.83 -0.34
C ALA A 178 6.37 30.79 1.12
N ARG A 179 5.48 31.05 2.09
CA ARG A 179 5.78 31.09 3.53
C ARG A 179 6.38 29.79 4.02
N PHE A 180 5.86 28.66 3.56
CA PHE A 180 6.31 27.34 3.98
C PHE A 180 7.27 26.67 2.99
N GLY A 181 7.60 27.31 1.86
CA GLY A 181 8.51 26.74 0.85
C GLY A 181 7.97 25.45 0.23
N LEU A 182 6.67 25.40 -0.06
CA LEU A 182 6.01 24.21 -0.60
C LEU A 182 6.34 24.09 -2.09
N ARG A 183 6.99 22.99 -2.48
CA ARG A 183 7.22 22.70 -3.91
C ARG A 183 5.92 22.25 -4.59
N GLN A 184 5.09 21.54 -3.84
CA GLN A 184 3.86 20.91 -4.29
C GLN A 184 2.94 20.69 -3.08
N ILE A 185 1.65 20.50 -3.32
CA ILE A 185 0.65 20.14 -2.31
C ILE A 185 0.05 18.80 -2.72
N ASN A 186 0.25 17.77 -1.90
CA ASN A 186 -0.29 16.44 -2.21
C ASN A 186 -1.78 16.37 -1.91
N ILE A 187 -2.23 17.02 -0.85
CA ILE A 187 -3.63 17.07 -0.45
C ILE A 187 -3.97 18.48 -0.02
N LEU A 188 -4.94 19.08 -0.69
CA LEU A 188 -5.57 20.33 -0.27
C LEU A 188 -6.98 20.01 0.22
N LYS A 189 -7.23 20.13 1.53
CA LYS A 189 -8.59 20.08 2.07
C LYS A 189 -9.18 21.49 2.05
N LEU A 190 -10.40 21.62 1.54
CA LEU A 190 -11.16 22.87 1.42
C LEU A 190 -12.54 22.68 2.04
N ASP A 191 -12.70 23.10 3.28
CA ASP A 191 -14.01 23.17 3.94
C ASP A 191 -13.97 24.38 4.87
N CYS A 192 -14.30 25.51 4.27
CA CYS A 192 -14.14 26.88 4.75
C CYS A 192 -15.37 27.73 4.42
N GLU A 193 -16.52 27.05 4.33
CA GLU A 193 -17.87 27.61 4.36
C GLU A 193 -18.12 28.70 3.30
N GLY A 194 -17.69 28.43 2.07
CA GLY A 194 -17.91 29.27 0.89
C GLY A 194 -16.65 29.91 0.31
N SER A 195 -15.53 29.92 1.04
CA SER A 195 -14.26 30.45 0.51
C SER A 195 -13.61 29.53 -0.54
N GLU A 196 -14.10 28.29 -0.70
CA GLU A 196 -13.63 27.34 -1.73
C GLU A 196 -13.74 27.93 -3.12
N TYR A 197 -14.84 28.63 -3.40
CA TYR A 197 -15.07 29.30 -4.69
C TYR A 197 -14.03 30.39 -4.95
N SER A 198 -13.71 31.21 -3.95
CA SER A 198 -12.71 32.26 -4.05
C SER A 198 -11.32 31.67 -4.28
N ILE A 199 -10.99 30.60 -3.55
CA ILE A 199 -9.71 29.91 -3.68
C ILE A 199 -9.56 29.29 -5.07
N LEU A 200 -10.48 28.40 -5.45
CA LEU A 200 -10.39 27.61 -6.68
C LEU A 200 -10.52 28.44 -7.95
N ALA A 201 -11.20 29.59 -7.91
CA ALA A 201 -11.33 30.48 -9.06
C ALA A 201 -10.07 31.30 -9.34
N ASN A 202 -9.28 31.60 -8.31
CA ASN A 202 -8.24 32.63 -8.40
C ASN A 202 -6.82 32.10 -8.15
N THR A 203 -6.67 30.90 -7.56
CA THR A 203 -5.35 30.32 -7.34
C THR A 203 -4.59 30.09 -8.64
N THR A 204 -3.31 30.44 -8.63
CA THR A 204 -2.37 30.17 -9.72
C THR A 204 -1.58 28.89 -9.50
N SER A 205 -1.78 28.23 -8.36
CA SER A 205 -1.02 27.06 -7.91
C SER A 205 -1.73 25.73 -8.14
N LEU A 206 -2.80 25.69 -8.95
CA LEU A 206 -3.56 24.45 -9.21
C LEU A 206 -2.69 23.31 -9.75
N ASP A 207 -1.76 23.64 -10.65
CA ASP A 207 -0.80 22.69 -11.22
C ASP A 207 0.12 22.03 -10.19
N ARG A 208 0.33 22.67 -9.05
CA ARG A 208 1.13 22.17 -7.92
C ARG A 208 0.34 21.32 -6.95
N ILE A 209 -0.97 21.18 -7.14
CA ILE A 209 -1.85 20.41 -6.26
C ILE A 209 -2.14 19.06 -6.91
N ARG A 210 -1.97 17.97 -6.16
CA ARG A 210 -2.27 16.61 -6.64
C ARG A 210 -3.74 16.29 -6.50
N MET A 211 -4.28 16.48 -5.30
CA MET A 211 -5.68 16.22 -5.01
C MET A 211 -6.26 17.30 -4.12
N ILE A 212 -7.54 17.55 -4.34
CA ILE A 212 -8.36 18.46 -3.56
C ILE A 212 -9.49 17.63 -2.98
N VAL A 213 -9.75 17.75 -1.70
CA VAL A 213 -10.97 17.22 -1.06
C VAL A 213 -11.68 18.37 -0.39
N GLY A 214 -13.00 18.34 -0.30
CA GLY A 214 -13.68 19.48 0.31
C GLY A 214 -15.18 19.37 0.39
N GLU A 215 -15.78 20.44 0.90
CA GLU A 215 -17.21 20.65 1.00
C GLU A 215 -17.65 21.79 0.08
N TYR A 216 -18.81 21.64 -0.54
CA TYR A 216 -19.45 22.71 -1.30
C TYR A 216 -20.88 22.93 -0.80
N HIS A 217 -21.37 24.15 -0.97
CA HIS A 217 -22.72 24.54 -0.58
C HIS A 217 -23.51 24.98 -1.82
N VAL A 218 -24.72 24.46 -2.00
CA VAL A 218 -25.60 24.65 -3.18
C VAL A 218 -25.11 23.94 -4.45
N SER A 219 -25.66 22.76 -4.73
CA SER A 219 -25.21 21.86 -5.81
C SER A 219 -25.30 22.47 -7.22
N ALA A 220 -26.31 23.30 -7.50
CA ALA A 220 -26.46 23.95 -8.80
C ALA A 220 -25.33 24.96 -9.08
N ARG A 221 -24.98 25.78 -8.09
CA ARG A 221 -23.87 26.75 -8.16
C ARG A 221 -22.54 26.01 -8.29
N TRP A 222 -22.36 24.93 -7.54
CA TRP A 222 -21.17 24.09 -7.62
C TRP A 222 -20.99 23.47 -9.00
N ALA A 223 -22.04 22.85 -9.56
CA ALA A 223 -22.00 22.26 -10.90
C ALA A 223 -21.63 23.28 -11.98
N GLU A 224 -22.16 24.51 -11.90
CA GLU A 224 -21.79 25.59 -12.81
C GLU A 224 -20.32 26.02 -12.62
N PHE A 225 -19.89 26.19 -11.38
CA PHE A 225 -18.53 26.62 -11.06
C PHE A 225 -17.47 25.64 -11.59
N ARG A 226 -17.65 24.34 -11.31
CA ARG A 226 -16.71 23.29 -11.75
C ARG A 226 -16.53 23.28 -13.27
N ARG A 227 -17.64 23.47 -14.00
CA ARG A 227 -17.63 23.54 -15.47
C ARG A 227 -16.81 24.71 -16.00
N HIS A 228 -16.55 25.77 -15.23
CA HIS A 228 -15.80 26.94 -15.71
C HIS A 228 -14.35 26.95 -15.22
N HIS A 229 -14.10 26.54 -13.97
CA HIS A 229 -12.81 26.77 -13.31
C HIS A 229 -11.93 25.52 -13.16
N LEU A 230 -12.52 24.32 -13.21
CA LEU A 230 -11.81 23.06 -12.98
C LEU A 230 -12.01 22.07 -14.13
N GLN A 231 -12.18 22.59 -15.35
CA GLN A 231 -12.27 21.76 -16.55
C GLN A 231 -11.00 20.90 -16.70
N GLY A 232 -11.19 19.59 -16.82
CA GLY A 232 -10.11 18.63 -16.98
C GLY A 232 -9.60 18.00 -15.69
N TRP A 233 -9.99 18.48 -14.51
CA TRP A 233 -9.75 17.74 -13.27
C TRP A 233 -10.70 16.56 -13.15
N ASP A 234 -10.19 15.41 -12.71
CA ASP A 234 -11.01 14.23 -12.41
C ASP A 234 -11.84 14.52 -11.15
N TYR A 235 -13.16 14.47 -11.24
CA TYR A 235 -14.08 14.84 -10.17
C TYR A 235 -14.87 13.64 -9.69
N GLY A 236 -14.95 13.47 -8.38
CA GLY A 236 -15.93 12.57 -7.78
C GLY A 236 -16.69 13.23 -6.65
N GLU A 237 -17.99 12.96 -6.62
CA GLU A 237 -18.86 13.34 -5.52
C GLU A 237 -18.82 12.24 -4.45
N MET A 238 -18.50 12.62 -3.21
CA MET A 238 -18.40 11.67 -2.10
C MET A 238 -19.71 11.55 -1.32
N ARG A 239 -20.45 12.65 -1.21
CA ARG A 239 -21.71 12.75 -0.48
C ARG A 239 -22.52 13.91 -1.05
N ASP A 240 -23.81 13.71 -1.28
CA ASP A 240 -24.77 14.78 -1.63
C ASP A 240 -25.78 14.93 -0.49
N TRP A 241 -26.09 16.17 -0.15
CA TRP A 241 -27.11 16.54 0.84
C TRP A 241 -28.37 17.07 0.15
N ASN A 242 -28.87 16.32 -0.83
CA ASN A 242 -30.11 16.59 -1.56
C ASN A 242 -30.19 18.03 -2.10
N GLY A 243 -29.11 18.52 -2.71
CA GLY A 243 -29.07 19.85 -3.34
C GLY A 243 -28.63 21.00 -2.44
N SER A 244 -28.54 20.80 -1.12
CA SER A 244 -28.10 21.83 -0.17
C SER A 244 -26.58 22.00 -0.12
N GLY A 245 -25.84 20.96 -0.50
CA GLY A 245 -24.38 20.91 -0.51
C GLY A 245 -23.89 19.47 -0.66
N GLY A 246 -22.59 19.27 -0.54
CA GLY A 246 -22.01 17.94 -0.58
C GLY A 246 -20.49 17.95 -0.41
N GLN A 247 -19.92 16.75 -0.38
CA GLN A 247 -18.47 16.53 -0.31
C GLN A 247 -17.94 16.07 -1.66
N PHE A 248 -16.73 16.51 -2.01
CA PHE A 248 -16.12 16.23 -3.30
C PHE A 248 -14.64 15.86 -3.19
N HIS A 249 -14.13 15.22 -4.24
CA HIS A 249 -12.71 15.28 -4.58
C HIS A 249 -12.49 15.77 -6.00
N PHE A 250 -11.31 16.34 -6.19
CA PHE A 250 -10.67 16.48 -7.48
C PHE A 250 -9.29 15.84 -7.48
N ALA A 251 -8.96 15.11 -8.54
CA ALA A 251 -7.61 14.63 -8.80
C ALA A 251 -7.03 15.32 -10.04
N ASN A 252 -5.76 15.73 -9.92
CA ASN A 252 -5.04 16.38 -11.00
C ASN A 252 -4.66 15.33 -12.06
N PRO A 253 -5.17 15.43 -13.30
CA PRO A 253 -4.95 14.42 -14.34
C PRO A 253 -3.48 14.37 -14.83
N VAL A 254 -2.69 15.39 -14.52
CA VAL A 254 -1.31 15.57 -15.01
C VAL A 254 -0.27 15.53 -13.88
N TRP A 255 -0.55 14.76 -12.82
CA TRP A 255 0.36 14.59 -11.67
C TRP A 255 1.38 13.45 -11.85
N PRO A 256 2.66 13.61 -11.42
CA PRO A 256 3.28 14.84 -10.92
C PRO A 256 3.44 15.89 -12.03
N PRO A 257 3.37 17.20 -11.72
CA PRO A 257 3.51 18.25 -12.71
C PRO A 257 4.81 18.07 -13.50
N ARG A 258 4.75 18.25 -14.82
CA ARG A 258 5.94 18.21 -15.68
C ARG A 258 6.99 19.15 -15.10
N ALA A 259 8.23 18.66 -14.98
CA ALA A 259 9.35 19.45 -14.48
C ALA A 259 9.40 20.82 -15.20
N ASP A 260 9.40 21.88 -14.40
CA ASP A 260 9.41 23.28 -14.82
C ASP A 260 10.52 23.54 -15.86
N PRO A 261 10.18 23.82 -17.13
CA PRO A 261 11.12 24.45 -18.05
C PRO A 261 11.01 25.96 -17.82
N ALA A 262 11.59 26.43 -16.71
CA ALA A 262 11.54 27.84 -16.34
C ALA A 262 11.97 28.70 -17.54
N HIS A 263 11.11 29.67 -17.92
CA HIS A 263 11.27 30.57 -19.08
C HIS A 263 11.08 29.97 -20.49
N ALA A 264 9.83 29.87 -20.94
CA ALA A 264 9.50 30.08 -22.36
C ALA A 264 8.07 30.62 -22.49
N GLY A 265 7.95 31.86 -22.95
CA GLY A 265 6.67 32.52 -23.20
C GLY A 265 5.88 31.87 -24.34
N GLY A 266 4.56 31.97 -24.24
CA GLY A 266 3.65 31.58 -25.31
C GLY A 266 2.19 31.69 -24.89
N ASN A 267 1.60 32.87 -25.08
CA ASN A 267 0.15 33.07 -25.03
C ASN A 267 -0.54 32.16 -26.06
N GLY A 268 -1.40 31.26 -25.59
CA GLY A 268 -2.30 30.50 -26.46
C GLY A 268 -3.51 30.02 -25.67
N LYS A 269 -4.65 30.71 -25.79
CA LYS A 269 -5.94 30.23 -25.30
C LYS A 269 -6.32 28.93 -26.04
N PRO A 270 -6.85 27.88 -25.38
CA PRO A 270 -7.38 26.72 -26.09
C PRO A 270 -8.65 27.11 -26.85
N SER A 271 -8.63 26.94 -28.17
CA SER A 271 -9.80 27.05 -29.03
C SER A 271 -10.56 25.71 -29.04
N ILE A 272 -11.88 25.78 -28.91
CA ILE A 272 -12.82 24.68 -29.17
C ILE A 272 -12.57 24.15 -30.60
N PRO A 273 -12.31 22.84 -30.81
CA PRO A 273 -12.23 22.31 -32.17
C PRO A 273 -13.63 22.24 -32.78
N PRO A 274 -13.82 22.67 -34.04
CA PRO A 274 -15.09 22.51 -34.73
C PRO A 274 -15.34 21.04 -35.08
N ASN A 275 -16.62 20.69 -35.17
CA ASN A 275 -17.12 19.43 -35.71
C ASN A 275 -16.36 18.98 -36.96
N GLY A 276 -15.96 17.70 -36.99
CA GLY A 276 -15.49 17.04 -38.21
C GLY A 276 -14.16 16.29 -38.14
N ARG A 277 -13.85 15.58 -37.03
CA ARG A 277 -12.87 14.48 -37.13
C ARG A 277 -13.58 13.24 -37.68
N PRO A 278 -13.01 12.53 -38.68
CA PRO A 278 -13.56 11.25 -39.11
C PRO A 278 -13.59 10.29 -37.91
N MET A 279 -14.69 9.55 -37.76
CA MET A 279 -14.82 8.54 -36.71
C MET A 279 -13.68 7.52 -36.87
N ALA A 280 -12.88 7.34 -35.82
CA ALA A 280 -11.79 6.39 -35.83
C ALA A 280 -12.37 4.97 -35.68
N GLU A 281 -12.42 4.22 -36.77
CA GLU A 281 -12.88 2.82 -36.75
C GLU A 281 -11.76 1.85 -36.35
N PRO A 282 -12.08 0.75 -35.64
CA PRO A 282 -11.13 -0.33 -35.37
C PRO A 282 -10.56 -0.95 -36.64
N LYS A 283 -9.28 -1.33 -36.61
CA LYS A 283 -8.62 -2.03 -37.72
C LYS A 283 -8.84 -3.53 -37.60
N ALA A 284 -9.08 -4.23 -38.71
CA ALA A 284 -9.16 -5.70 -38.70
C ALA A 284 -7.82 -6.34 -38.29
N HIS A 285 -7.87 -7.33 -37.39
CA HIS A 285 -6.72 -8.11 -36.96
C HIS A 285 -6.40 -9.21 -38.00
N PRO A 286 -5.11 -9.50 -38.31
CA PRO A 286 -4.72 -10.49 -39.33
C PRO A 286 -4.98 -11.97 -38.96
N GLY A 287 -5.86 -12.25 -37.98
CA GLY A 287 -6.15 -13.60 -37.46
C GLY A 287 -5.25 -14.06 -36.30
N LEU A 288 -5.80 -14.87 -35.39
CA LEU A 288 -5.12 -15.37 -34.20
C LEU A 288 -4.62 -16.81 -34.38
N GLN A 289 -3.38 -17.07 -33.95
CA GLN A 289 -2.79 -18.41 -33.97
C GLN A 289 -3.42 -19.31 -32.89
N PRO A 290 -3.47 -20.64 -33.10
CA PRO A 290 -3.90 -21.58 -32.07
C PRO A 290 -3.03 -21.50 -30.81
N ALA A 291 -3.66 -21.56 -29.64
CA ALA A 291 -2.98 -21.48 -28.36
C ALA A 291 -2.79 -22.87 -27.71
N ALA A 292 -1.78 -23.01 -26.85
CA ALA A 292 -1.55 -24.25 -26.10
C ALA A 292 -2.71 -24.53 -25.13
N GLY A 293 -3.13 -25.79 -25.03
CA GLY A 293 -4.25 -26.21 -24.17
C GLY A 293 -5.64 -25.83 -24.67
N GLU A 294 -5.75 -25.17 -25.84
CA GLU A 294 -7.03 -24.69 -26.39
C GLU A 294 -8.04 -25.81 -26.62
N ILE A 295 -7.61 -26.94 -27.19
CA ILE A 295 -8.51 -28.06 -27.51
C ILE A 295 -9.01 -28.74 -26.22
N GLU A 296 -8.09 -28.99 -25.28
CA GLU A 296 -8.40 -29.56 -23.97
C GLU A 296 -9.36 -28.66 -23.20
N PHE A 297 -9.13 -27.35 -23.24
CA PHE A 297 -10.02 -26.37 -22.63
C PHE A 297 -11.41 -26.38 -23.27
N LEU A 298 -11.52 -26.39 -24.60
CA LEU A 298 -12.83 -26.40 -25.27
C LEU A 298 -13.64 -27.66 -24.94
N VAL A 299 -12.99 -28.83 -24.87
CA VAL A 299 -13.64 -30.07 -24.43
C VAL A 299 -14.10 -29.96 -22.98
N PHE A 300 -13.26 -29.39 -22.11
CA PHE A 300 -13.62 -29.14 -20.72
C PHE A 300 -14.80 -28.17 -20.61
N LEU A 301 -14.75 -27.02 -21.28
CA LEU A 301 -15.78 -26.00 -21.27
C LEU A 301 -17.13 -26.54 -21.75
N ALA A 302 -17.15 -27.36 -22.81
CA ALA A 302 -18.37 -28.00 -23.31
C ALA A 302 -19.14 -28.75 -22.21
N SER A 303 -18.41 -29.40 -21.30
CA SER A 303 -19.00 -30.16 -20.18
C SER A 303 -19.55 -29.26 -19.06
N GLN A 304 -19.18 -27.98 -19.03
CA GLN A 304 -19.55 -27.03 -17.99
C GLN A 304 -20.77 -26.17 -18.37
N PHE A 305 -21.34 -26.31 -19.57
CA PHE A 305 -22.50 -25.51 -19.99
C PHE A 305 -23.74 -25.77 -19.11
N HIS A 306 -24.39 -24.67 -18.71
CA HIS A 306 -25.68 -24.67 -18.04
C HIS A 306 -26.71 -25.42 -18.89
N PRO A 307 -27.64 -26.20 -18.29
CA PRO A 307 -28.63 -26.98 -19.03
C PRO A 307 -29.36 -26.20 -20.13
N ASP A 308 -29.71 -24.94 -19.84
CA ASP A 308 -30.43 -24.07 -20.78
C ASP A 308 -29.56 -23.60 -21.96
N ASP A 309 -28.23 -23.60 -21.81
CA ASP A 309 -27.29 -23.18 -22.86
C ASP A 309 -26.71 -24.36 -23.65
N ARG A 310 -26.92 -25.63 -23.23
CA ARG A 310 -26.24 -26.80 -23.83
C ARG A 310 -26.45 -26.93 -25.34
N ALA A 311 -27.63 -26.54 -25.84
CA ALA A 311 -27.94 -26.56 -27.26
C ALA A 311 -27.13 -25.52 -28.07
N LEU A 312 -26.57 -24.50 -27.41
CA LEU A 312 -25.80 -23.42 -28.03
C LEU A 312 -24.31 -23.74 -28.16
N TRP A 313 -23.81 -24.85 -27.59
CA TRP A 313 -22.38 -25.17 -27.60
C TRP A 313 -21.77 -25.19 -29.00
N GLU A 314 -22.38 -25.89 -29.96
CA GLU A 314 -21.85 -25.96 -31.32
C GLU A 314 -21.85 -24.59 -32.02
N CYS A 315 -22.78 -23.71 -31.65
CA CYS A 315 -22.80 -22.33 -32.11
C CYS A 315 -21.67 -21.49 -31.48
N TRP A 316 -21.47 -21.59 -30.17
CA TRP A 316 -20.57 -20.74 -29.39
C TRP A 316 -19.13 -21.26 -29.28
N ARG A 317 -18.85 -22.49 -29.68
CA ARG A 317 -17.48 -23.05 -29.64
C ARG A 317 -16.45 -22.12 -30.31
N PRO A 318 -16.67 -21.58 -31.52
CA PRO A 318 -15.70 -20.69 -32.16
C PRO A 318 -15.52 -19.35 -31.44
N TYR A 319 -16.57 -18.86 -30.77
CA TYR A 319 -16.51 -17.66 -29.93
C TYR A 319 -15.55 -17.88 -28.76
N TYR A 320 -15.74 -18.95 -27.98
CA TYR A 320 -14.86 -19.24 -26.82
C TYR A 320 -13.45 -19.66 -27.24
N GLN A 321 -13.30 -20.27 -28.41
CA GLN A 321 -12.00 -20.52 -29.01
C GLN A 321 -11.26 -19.21 -29.30
N THR A 322 -11.96 -18.23 -29.86
CA THR A 322 -11.41 -16.90 -30.15
C THR A 322 -11.08 -16.16 -28.86
N LEU A 323 -11.98 -16.17 -27.87
CA LEU A 323 -11.76 -15.56 -26.56
C LEU A 323 -10.54 -16.18 -25.84
N TYR A 324 -10.35 -17.49 -25.90
CA TYR A 324 -9.18 -18.18 -25.36
C TYR A 324 -7.87 -17.73 -26.03
N ARG A 325 -7.90 -17.50 -27.35
CA ARG A 325 -6.75 -16.97 -28.09
C ARG A 325 -6.49 -15.49 -27.79
N ILE A 326 -7.53 -14.68 -27.60
CA ILE A 326 -7.38 -13.28 -27.17
C ILE A 326 -6.75 -13.23 -25.78
N ALA A 327 -7.22 -14.06 -24.85
CA ALA A 327 -6.63 -14.18 -23.52
C ALA A 327 -5.14 -14.59 -23.60
N ASN A 328 -4.80 -15.53 -24.48
CA ASN A 328 -3.42 -15.92 -24.72
C ASN A 328 -2.55 -14.83 -25.37
N LEU A 329 -3.15 -13.95 -26.18
CA LEU A 329 -2.48 -12.79 -26.77
C LEU A 329 -2.21 -11.73 -25.70
N VAL A 330 -3.19 -11.47 -24.82
CA VAL A 330 -3.14 -10.38 -23.84
C VAL A 330 -2.28 -10.75 -22.62
N GLN A 331 -2.32 -11.99 -22.15
CA GLN A 331 -1.57 -12.46 -20.96
C GLN A 331 -1.78 -11.56 -19.71
N ALA A 332 -3.02 -11.19 -19.43
CA ALA A 332 -3.39 -10.42 -18.24
C ALA A 332 -3.12 -11.20 -16.94
N LYS A 333 -2.66 -10.50 -15.89
CA LYS A 333 -2.54 -11.04 -14.52
C LYS A 333 -3.77 -10.73 -13.67
N SER A 334 -4.48 -9.67 -14.03
CA SER A 334 -5.72 -9.24 -13.39
C SER A 334 -6.76 -8.89 -14.44
N VAL A 335 -7.94 -9.52 -14.34
CA VAL A 335 -9.07 -9.28 -15.24
C VAL A 335 -10.27 -8.83 -14.42
N ILE A 336 -10.94 -7.79 -14.89
CA ILE A 336 -12.28 -7.43 -14.44
C ILE A 336 -13.27 -7.74 -15.56
N GLU A 337 -14.37 -8.39 -15.21
CA GLU A 337 -15.44 -8.74 -16.16
C GLU A 337 -16.71 -8.00 -15.78
N PHE A 338 -17.37 -7.40 -16.76
CA PHE A 338 -18.72 -6.84 -16.66
C PHE A 338 -19.67 -7.77 -17.39
N GLY A 339 -20.70 -8.30 -16.71
CA GLY A 339 -21.61 -9.30 -17.27
C GLY A 339 -21.04 -10.72 -17.17
N VAL A 340 -21.19 -11.36 -16.01
CA VAL A 340 -20.63 -12.70 -15.76
C VAL A 340 -21.57 -13.79 -16.24
N ARG A 341 -22.87 -13.61 -16.04
CA ARG A 341 -23.94 -14.58 -16.35
C ARG A 341 -23.61 -15.99 -15.84
N CYS A 342 -23.29 -16.94 -16.74
CA CYS A 342 -22.99 -18.33 -16.40
C CYS A 342 -21.50 -18.59 -16.10
N GLY A 343 -20.62 -17.58 -16.24
CA GLY A 343 -19.21 -17.65 -15.88
C GLY A 343 -18.29 -18.33 -16.90
N TYR A 344 -18.73 -18.51 -18.15
CA TYR A 344 -17.95 -19.21 -19.18
C TYR A 344 -16.72 -18.40 -19.64
N SER A 345 -16.87 -17.10 -19.80
CA SER A 345 -15.81 -16.12 -20.13
C SER A 345 -14.78 -16.03 -19.00
N ALA A 346 -15.20 -15.85 -17.74
CA ALA A 346 -14.32 -15.98 -16.57
C ALA A 346 -13.54 -17.30 -16.56
N LEU A 347 -14.22 -18.43 -16.84
CA LEU A 347 -13.58 -19.74 -16.89
C LEU A 347 -12.55 -19.82 -18.04
N THR A 348 -12.85 -19.21 -19.19
CA THR A 348 -11.91 -19.06 -20.31
C THR A 348 -10.65 -18.31 -19.88
N PHE A 349 -10.78 -17.15 -19.24
CA PHE A 349 -9.63 -16.37 -18.78
C PHE A 349 -8.76 -17.16 -17.78
N LEU A 350 -9.38 -17.81 -16.78
CA LEU A 350 -8.70 -18.60 -15.76
C LEU A 350 -7.96 -19.83 -16.29
N ASN A 351 -8.36 -20.38 -17.44
CA ASN A 351 -7.67 -21.51 -18.06
C ASN A 351 -6.63 -21.06 -19.09
N ALA A 352 -6.91 -19.98 -19.82
CA ALA A 352 -6.00 -19.45 -20.84
C ALA A 352 -4.75 -18.79 -20.23
N MET A 353 -4.86 -18.23 -19.02
CA MET A 353 -3.80 -17.42 -18.39
C MET A 353 -3.46 -17.96 -16.99
N PRO A 354 -2.34 -18.70 -16.84
CA PRO A 354 -1.92 -19.23 -15.54
C PRO A 354 -1.66 -18.12 -14.51
N GLY A 355 -2.28 -18.23 -13.33
CA GLY A 355 -2.09 -17.28 -12.22
C GLY A 355 -2.87 -15.98 -12.34
N VAL A 356 -3.79 -15.86 -13.32
CA VAL A 356 -4.68 -14.70 -13.42
C VAL A 356 -5.70 -14.67 -12.28
N THR A 357 -5.98 -13.48 -11.76
CA THR A 357 -7.13 -13.23 -10.87
C THR A 357 -8.26 -12.59 -11.66
N VAL A 358 -9.48 -13.09 -11.51
CA VAL A 358 -10.67 -12.56 -12.22
C VAL A 358 -11.70 -12.04 -11.21
N THR A 359 -12.11 -10.78 -11.34
CA THR A 359 -13.24 -10.21 -10.57
C THR A 359 -14.40 -9.89 -11.51
N GLY A 360 -15.53 -10.57 -11.35
CA GLY A 360 -16.71 -10.37 -12.17
C GLY A 360 -17.77 -9.52 -11.48
N TYR A 361 -18.38 -8.58 -12.21
CA TYR A 361 -19.51 -7.75 -11.80
C TYR A 361 -20.75 -8.16 -12.57
N ASP A 362 -21.85 -8.42 -11.86
CA ASP A 362 -23.12 -8.79 -12.48
C ASP A 362 -24.30 -8.26 -11.66
N ALA A 363 -25.21 -7.54 -12.32
CA ALA A 363 -26.40 -6.94 -11.69
C ALA A 363 -27.53 -7.96 -11.44
N ALA A 364 -27.42 -9.17 -11.98
CA ALA A 364 -28.43 -10.22 -11.92
C ALA A 364 -29.82 -9.79 -12.46
N VAL A 365 -29.83 -9.02 -13.57
CA VAL A 365 -31.03 -8.38 -14.12
C VAL A 365 -31.91 -9.30 -14.97
N GLU A 366 -31.42 -10.46 -15.40
CA GLU A 366 -32.21 -11.43 -16.17
C GLU A 366 -33.11 -12.27 -15.27
N ARG A 367 -34.25 -12.71 -15.83
CA ARG A 367 -35.22 -13.56 -15.13
C ARG A 367 -34.60 -14.87 -14.59
N GLN A 368 -33.55 -15.37 -15.23
CA GLN A 368 -32.83 -16.59 -14.86
C GLN A 368 -31.47 -16.31 -14.18
N SER A 369 -31.12 -15.03 -13.92
CA SER A 369 -29.79 -14.66 -13.40
C SER A 369 -29.41 -15.35 -12.09
N TYR A 370 -30.38 -15.71 -11.24
CA TYR A 370 -30.08 -16.49 -10.05
C TYR A 370 -29.52 -17.88 -10.37
N SER A 371 -30.13 -18.60 -11.32
CA SER A 371 -29.65 -19.92 -11.77
C SER A 371 -28.29 -19.81 -12.46
N PHE A 372 -28.10 -18.77 -13.27
CA PHE A 372 -26.84 -18.55 -13.99
C PHE A 372 -25.69 -18.20 -13.06
N LEU A 373 -25.89 -17.30 -12.09
CA LEU A 373 -24.85 -16.92 -11.13
C LEU A 373 -24.54 -18.05 -10.14
N GLU A 374 -25.52 -18.87 -9.76
CA GLU A 374 -25.26 -20.11 -9.00
C GLU A 374 -24.40 -21.08 -9.81
N HIS A 375 -24.68 -21.23 -11.10
CA HIS A 375 -23.89 -22.05 -12.00
C HIS A 375 -22.46 -21.50 -12.17
N ALA A 376 -22.30 -20.18 -12.34
CA ALA A 376 -21.00 -19.52 -12.40
C ALA A 376 -20.20 -19.78 -11.11
N THR A 377 -20.83 -19.58 -9.96
CA THR A 377 -20.21 -19.84 -8.64
C THR A 377 -19.76 -21.30 -8.52
N ARG A 378 -20.54 -22.25 -9.05
CA ARG A 378 -20.20 -23.69 -9.03
C ARG A 378 -19.01 -24.03 -9.93
N ILE A 379 -18.98 -23.58 -11.19
CA ILE A 379 -17.91 -23.94 -12.13
C ILE A 379 -16.59 -23.20 -11.84
N LEU A 380 -16.67 -22.06 -11.15
CA LEU A 380 -15.54 -21.24 -10.75
C LEU A 380 -15.07 -21.49 -9.31
N ASN A 381 -15.75 -22.36 -8.56
CA ASN A 381 -15.40 -22.68 -7.19
C ASN A 381 -13.97 -23.24 -7.08
N GLY A 382 -13.21 -22.75 -6.11
CA GLY A 382 -11.81 -23.15 -5.88
C GLY A 382 -10.80 -22.54 -6.87
N ARG A 383 -11.22 -21.56 -7.69
CA ARG A 383 -10.34 -20.78 -8.58
C ARG A 383 -10.17 -19.36 -8.03
N GLU A 384 -9.18 -18.63 -8.56
CA GLU A 384 -8.93 -17.21 -8.25
C GLU A 384 -9.98 -16.29 -8.91
N PHE A 385 -11.24 -16.51 -8.55
CA PHE A 385 -12.40 -15.80 -9.06
C PHE A 385 -13.21 -15.18 -7.92
N ARG A 386 -13.62 -13.92 -8.09
CA ARG A 386 -14.52 -13.22 -7.18
C ARG A 386 -15.72 -12.67 -7.95
N LEU A 387 -16.91 -13.11 -7.58
CA LEU A 387 -18.17 -12.52 -8.07
C LEU A 387 -18.62 -11.39 -7.15
N ILE A 388 -18.97 -10.25 -7.74
CA ILE A 388 -19.58 -9.09 -7.08
C ILE A 388 -20.95 -8.87 -7.72
N ARG A 389 -22.01 -8.94 -6.90
CA ARG A 389 -23.34 -8.56 -7.34
C ARG A 389 -23.48 -7.05 -7.27
N ALA A 390 -23.33 -6.38 -8.41
CA ALA A 390 -23.48 -4.94 -8.53
C ALA A 390 -23.76 -4.55 -9.98
N ASP A 391 -24.48 -3.44 -10.15
CA ASP A 391 -24.70 -2.79 -11.44
C ASP A 391 -23.53 -1.86 -11.75
N THR A 392 -22.85 -2.09 -12.87
CA THR A 392 -21.69 -1.28 -13.31
C THR A 392 -22.10 0.17 -13.61
N GLN A 393 -23.35 0.41 -13.96
CA GLN A 393 -23.88 1.75 -14.20
C GLN A 393 -23.90 2.60 -12.92
N GLY A 394 -23.98 1.96 -11.76
CA GLY A 394 -23.92 2.61 -10.44
C GLY A 394 -22.52 2.68 -9.82
N LEU A 395 -21.47 2.23 -10.54
CA LEU A 395 -20.10 2.27 -10.03
C LEU A 395 -19.40 3.56 -10.46
N ASP A 396 -18.71 4.19 -9.51
CA ASP A 396 -17.87 5.36 -9.77
C ASP A 396 -16.48 4.97 -10.29
N ARG A 397 -15.97 3.83 -9.82
CA ARG A 397 -14.64 3.29 -10.16
C ARG A 397 -14.55 1.79 -9.91
N ILE A 398 -13.64 1.14 -10.61
CA ILE A 398 -13.23 -0.26 -10.39
C ILE A 398 -11.72 -0.32 -10.08
N PRO A 399 -11.23 -1.35 -9.36
CA PRO A 399 -9.80 -1.47 -9.07
C PRO A 399 -8.94 -1.50 -10.35
N PRO A 400 -7.68 -1.03 -10.32
CA PRO A 400 -6.77 -1.19 -11.45
C PRO A 400 -6.59 -2.66 -11.84
N CYS A 401 -6.59 -2.94 -13.13
CA CYS A 401 -6.40 -4.27 -13.70
C CYS A 401 -5.72 -4.21 -15.07
N ASP A 402 -5.24 -5.36 -15.56
CA ASP A 402 -4.60 -5.42 -16.87
C ASP A 402 -5.63 -5.38 -17.99
N LEU A 403 -6.75 -6.11 -17.81
CA LEU A 403 -7.81 -6.24 -18.80
C LEU A 403 -9.18 -6.01 -18.16
N VAL A 404 -10.01 -5.19 -18.79
CA VAL A 404 -11.46 -5.20 -18.56
C VAL A 404 -12.14 -5.88 -19.74
N TYR A 405 -12.99 -6.86 -19.44
CA TYR A 405 -13.89 -7.52 -20.39
C TYR A 405 -15.30 -6.94 -20.24
N VAL A 406 -15.81 -6.30 -21.29
CA VAL A 406 -17.09 -5.58 -21.29
C VAL A 406 -18.15 -6.40 -22.03
N ASP A 407 -19.08 -6.98 -21.29
CA ASP A 407 -20.25 -7.74 -21.77
C ASP A 407 -21.49 -7.50 -20.87
N GLY A 408 -21.61 -6.28 -20.31
CA GLY A 408 -22.63 -5.92 -19.32
C GLY A 408 -23.90 -5.32 -19.93
N ASP A 409 -23.85 -4.03 -20.30
CA ASP A 409 -24.98 -3.32 -20.91
C ASP A 409 -24.75 -3.14 -22.42
N HIS A 410 -25.68 -3.64 -23.23
CA HIS A 410 -25.59 -3.60 -24.70
C HIS A 410 -26.23 -2.36 -25.33
N SER A 411 -26.78 -1.44 -24.53
CA SER A 411 -27.21 -0.12 -25.00
C SER A 411 -26.00 0.78 -25.26
N CYS A 412 -26.17 1.75 -26.16
CA CYS A 412 -25.06 2.65 -26.52
C CYS A 412 -24.56 3.45 -25.31
N GLU A 413 -25.46 3.93 -24.45
CA GLU A 413 -25.10 4.73 -23.27
C GLU A 413 -24.50 3.87 -22.15
N GLY A 414 -25.05 2.68 -21.90
CA GLY A 414 -24.54 1.77 -20.87
C GLY A 414 -23.17 1.19 -21.24
N CYS A 415 -23.00 0.73 -22.48
CA CYS A 415 -21.71 0.27 -22.98
C CYS A 415 -20.66 1.40 -22.98
N LEU A 416 -21.03 2.62 -23.38
CA LEU A 416 -20.12 3.77 -23.31
C LEU A 416 -19.71 4.06 -21.86
N ARG A 417 -20.66 3.98 -20.91
CA ARG A 417 -20.35 4.14 -19.48
C ARG A 417 -19.40 3.06 -18.98
N ASP A 418 -19.60 1.80 -19.36
CA ASP A 418 -18.68 0.71 -19.03
C ASP A 418 -17.28 0.94 -19.61
N LEU A 419 -17.18 1.44 -20.84
CA LEU A 419 -15.90 1.80 -21.47
C LEU A 419 -15.20 2.96 -20.73
N GLU A 420 -15.94 3.99 -20.31
CA GLU A 420 -15.40 5.10 -19.51
C GLU A 420 -15.00 4.66 -18.09
N LEU A 421 -15.73 3.71 -17.50
CA LEU A 421 -15.37 3.08 -16.23
C LEU A 421 -14.08 2.24 -16.37
N ALA A 422 -13.94 1.51 -17.49
CA ALA A 422 -12.77 0.71 -17.82
C ALA A 422 -11.54 1.57 -18.18
N TYR A 423 -11.74 2.75 -18.78
CA TYR A 423 -10.68 3.65 -19.21
C TYR A 423 -9.65 3.86 -18.09
N TRP A 424 -10.07 4.25 -16.89
CA TRP A 424 -9.14 4.61 -15.81
C TRP A 424 -8.40 3.43 -15.19
N SER A 425 -8.97 2.24 -15.30
CA SER A 425 -8.52 1.09 -14.53
C SER A 425 -7.80 0.05 -15.38
N ALA A 426 -7.95 0.07 -16.70
CA ALA A 426 -7.46 -0.98 -17.59
C ALA A 426 -6.32 -0.53 -18.52
N SER A 427 -5.34 -1.42 -18.70
CA SER A 427 -4.31 -1.27 -19.74
C SER A 427 -4.82 -1.68 -21.14
N SER A 428 -5.76 -2.62 -21.16
CA SER A 428 -6.50 -3.07 -22.34
C SER A 428 -7.97 -3.25 -22.01
N ILE A 429 -8.84 -3.01 -22.97
CA ILE A 429 -10.30 -3.21 -22.85
C ILE A 429 -10.73 -4.13 -23.98
N LEU A 430 -11.37 -5.24 -23.65
CA LEU A 430 -11.95 -6.17 -24.61
C LEU A 430 -13.47 -6.02 -24.57
N VAL A 431 -14.05 -5.63 -25.70
CA VAL A 431 -15.48 -5.36 -25.84
C VAL A 431 -16.13 -6.50 -26.60
N ASP A 432 -17.12 -7.14 -26.00
CA ASP A 432 -17.94 -8.16 -26.65
C ASP A 432 -18.99 -7.55 -27.58
N ASP A 433 -19.66 -8.37 -28.38
CA ASP A 433 -20.81 -8.03 -29.21
C ASP A 433 -20.65 -6.89 -30.23
N TYR A 434 -19.43 -6.40 -30.45
CA TYR A 434 -19.15 -5.32 -31.41
C TYR A 434 -19.58 -5.67 -32.84
N GLY A 435 -19.36 -6.92 -33.25
CA GLY A 435 -19.75 -7.42 -34.57
C GLY A 435 -21.26 -7.64 -34.75
N THR A 436 -21.99 -7.82 -33.66
CA THR A 436 -23.38 -8.30 -33.62
C THR A 436 -24.38 -7.19 -33.25
N ILE A 437 -23.99 -6.22 -32.42
CA ILE A 437 -24.86 -5.16 -31.89
C ILE A 437 -24.40 -3.78 -32.35
N SER A 438 -25.28 -3.04 -33.05
CA SER A 438 -25.00 -1.69 -33.56
C SER A 438 -24.73 -0.67 -32.46
N GLU A 439 -25.44 -0.78 -31.34
CA GLU A 439 -25.38 0.13 -30.21
C GLU A 439 -24.04 0.05 -29.48
N VAL A 440 -23.49 -1.16 -29.34
CA VAL A 440 -22.12 -1.40 -28.83
C VAL A 440 -21.09 -0.82 -29.80
N ARG A 441 -21.29 -0.95 -31.12
CA ARG A 441 -20.42 -0.33 -32.13
C ARG A 441 -20.44 1.19 -32.06
N ASP A 442 -21.62 1.78 -31.87
CA ASP A 442 -21.78 3.22 -31.69
C ASP A 442 -21.10 3.68 -30.39
N ALA A 443 -21.19 2.91 -29.30
CA ALA A 443 -20.51 3.20 -28.04
C ALA A 443 -18.99 3.20 -28.19
N VAL A 444 -18.42 2.14 -28.80
CA VAL A 444 -16.98 2.06 -29.09
C VAL A 444 -16.53 3.21 -29.98
N SER A 445 -17.34 3.60 -30.95
CA SER A 445 -17.01 4.70 -31.85
C SER A 445 -17.04 6.06 -31.14
N LYS A 446 -18.03 6.31 -30.27
CA LYS A 446 -18.09 7.50 -29.40
C LYS A 446 -16.87 7.55 -28.46
N PHE A 447 -16.52 6.43 -27.85
CA PHE A 447 -15.35 6.31 -26.99
C PHE A 447 -14.07 6.64 -27.75
N LEU A 448 -13.86 6.04 -28.92
CA LEU A 448 -12.68 6.30 -29.76
C LEU A 448 -12.65 7.74 -30.30
N ALA A 449 -13.79 8.39 -30.53
CA ALA A 449 -13.80 9.80 -30.92
C ALA A 449 -13.11 10.70 -29.88
N ASN A 450 -13.21 10.34 -28.61
CA ASN A 450 -12.61 11.07 -27.49
C ASN A 450 -11.21 10.55 -27.11
N HIS A 451 -10.93 9.26 -27.35
CA HIS A 451 -9.74 8.58 -26.81
C HIS A 451 -8.84 7.92 -27.87
N ALA A 452 -9.03 8.22 -29.16
CA ALA A 452 -8.23 7.63 -30.24
C ALA A 452 -6.75 8.03 -30.20
N ASP A 453 -6.33 9.05 -29.47
CA ASP A 453 -4.90 9.34 -29.24
C ASP A 453 -4.29 8.41 -28.17
N VAL A 454 -5.13 7.84 -27.31
CA VAL A 454 -4.77 6.98 -26.19
C VAL A 454 -4.92 5.51 -26.51
N PHE A 455 -5.90 5.10 -27.31
CA PHE A 455 -6.15 3.69 -27.64
C PHE A 455 -5.99 3.39 -29.13
N GLU A 456 -5.42 2.22 -29.43
CA GLU A 456 -5.53 1.54 -30.70
C GLU A 456 -6.60 0.46 -30.60
N ALA A 457 -7.43 0.38 -31.63
CA ALA A 457 -8.55 -0.55 -31.66
C ALA A 457 -8.32 -1.59 -32.74
N GLN A 458 -8.43 -2.86 -32.35
CA GLN A 458 -8.30 -4.01 -33.23
C GLN A 458 -9.59 -4.83 -33.18
N GLN A 459 -10.25 -4.97 -34.32
CA GLN A 459 -11.40 -5.85 -34.49
C GLN A 459 -10.91 -7.28 -34.73
N ILE A 460 -11.44 -8.23 -33.97
CA ILE A 460 -11.08 -9.65 -34.05
C ILE A 460 -12.33 -10.44 -34.41
N ASP A 461 -12.41 -10.85 -35.67
CA ASP A 461 -13.55 -11.56 -36.22
C ASP A 461 -13.55 -13.06 -35.88
N PHE A 462 -14.74 -13.61 -35.73
CA PHE A 462 -14.97 -15.05 -35.62
C PHE A 462 -16.28 -15.44 -36.31
N GLN A 463 -16.43 -16.71 -36.66
CA GLN A 463 -17.68 -17.24 -37.22
C GLN A 463 -18.35 -18.16 -36.23
N PHE A 464 -19.62 -17.91 -35.92
CA PHE A 464 -20.41 -18.85 -35.12
C PHE A 464 -20.59 -20.17 -35.88
N GLY A 465 -20.95 -21.23 -35.16
CA GLY A 465 -21.29 -22.53 -35.75
C GLY A 465 -22.36 -22.43 -36.85
N SER A 466 -22.41 -23.45 -37.73
CA SER A 466 -23.13 -23.45 -39.00
C SER A 466 -24.50 -22.73 -38.97
N GLY A 467 -24.60 -21.60 -39.67
CA GLY A 467 -25.87 -20.88 -39.91
C GLY A 467 -26.12 -19.63 -39.05
N HIS A 468 -25.22 -19.26 -38.13
CA HIS A 468 -25.43 -18.18 -37.17
C HIS A 468 -24.65 -16.87 -37.42
N GLY A 469 -24.04 -16.72 -38.60
CA GLY A 469 -23.36 -15.48 -39.00
C GLY A 469 -21.96 -15.31 -38.39
N SER A 470 -21.43 -14.09 -38.53
CA SER A 470 -20.12 -13.69 -38.00
C SER A 470 -20.27 -12.76 -36.80
N GLY A 471 -19.41 -12.91 -35.81
CA GLY A 471 -19.25 -11.97 -34.70
C GLY A 471 -17.87 -11.34 -34.70
N ALA A 472 -17.66 -10.33 -33.86
CA ALA A 472 -16.37 -9.72 -33.67
C ALA A 472 -16.25 -9.13 -32.27
N PHE A 473 -15.07 -9.30 -31.67
CA PHE A 473 -14.64 -8.53 -30.50
C PHE A 473 -13.92 -7.26 -30.96
N VAL A 474 -13.84 -6.26 -30.09
CA VAL A 474 -12.86 -5.18 -30.24
C VAL A 474 -11.92 -5.16 -29.05
N LEU A 475 -10.63 -5.30 -29.33
CA LEU A 475 -9.56 -5.10 -28.37
C LEU A 475 -9.03 -3.68 -28.50
N LEU A 476 -9.24 -2.89 -27.44
CA LEU A 476 -8.70 -1.56 -27.26
C LEU A 476 -7.42 -1.66 -26.43
N THR A 477 -6.27 -1.38 -27.04
CA THR A 477 -4.96 -1.39 -26.37
C THR A 477 -4.42 0.03 -26.27
N ARG A 478 -3.85 0.44 -25.15
CA ARG A 478 -3.29 1.80 -25.04
C ARG A 478 -2.10 2.00 -25.99
N LYS A 479 -2.15 3.06 -26.82
CA LYS A 479 -1.11 3.53 -27.75
C LYS A 479 0.12 4.01 -27.00
N VAL A 480 1.27 3.44 -27.36
CA VAL A 480 2.58 3.89 -26.87
C VAL A 480 3.18 4.86 -27.91
N LYS A 481 3.36 6.16 -27.58
CA LYS A 481 3.97 7.15 -28.51
C LYS A 481 5.43 6.79 -28.84
N HIS A 482 5.75 6.69 -30.13
CA HIS A 482 7.10 6.45 -30.64
C HIS A 482 8.10 7.57 -30.29
N VAL A 483 8.99 7.28 -29.35
CA VAL A 483 10.41 7.67 -29.37
C VAL A 483 11.18 6.40 -29.80
N ALA A 484 12.30 6.52 -30.51
CA ALA A 484 13.18 5.38 -30.86
C ALA A 484 13.34 4.42 -29.65
N PRO A 485 13.34 3.09 -29.91
CA PRO A 485 12.58 2.12 -29.13
C PRO A 485 12.79 2.28 -27.62
N ARG A 486 11.78 2.80 -26.93
CA ARG A 486 11.61 2.57 -25.50
C ARG A 486 10.62 1.43 -25.33
N LYS A 487 11.14 0.28 -24.89
CA LYS A 487 10.41 -0.84 -24.28
C LYS A 487 9.27 -0.30 -23.41
N LEU A 488 8.12 -0.97 -23.40
CA LEU A 488 7.19 -0.92 -22.27
C LEU A 488 8.04 -0.99 -20.99
N ILE A 489 8.21 0.12 -20.27
CA ILE A 489 8.81 0.06 -18.95
C ILE A 489 7.66 -0.41 -18.07
N GLN A 490 7.45 -1.73 -18.03
CA GLN A 490 7.16 -2.35 -16.74
C GLN A 490 8.13 -1.68 -15.75
N PRO A 491 7.68 -1.18 -14.58
CA PRO A 491 8.62 -0.71 -13.57
C PRO A 491 9.71 -1.77 -13.49
N PRO A 492 10.99 -1.42 -13.70
CA PRO A 492 12.02 -2.42 -13.93
C PRO A 492 11.91 -3.43 -12.81
N LEU A 493 11.67 -4.70 -13.17
CA LEU A 493 11.69 -5.77 -12.20
C LEU A 493 13.14 -5.88 -11.76
N LEU A 494 13.48 -5.16 -10.70
CA LEU A 494 14.84 -5.08 -10.20
C LEU A 494 15.23 -6.47 -9.73
N ARG A 495 16.21 -7.09 -10.38
CA ARG A 495 16.69 -8.42 -10.04
C ARG A 495 17.81 -8.28 -9.02
N VAL A 496 17.54 -8.64 -7.78
CA VAL A 496 18.50 -8.52 -6.68
C VAL A 496 18.86 -9.91 -6.18
N ALA A 497 20.15 -10.25 -6.21
CA ALA A 497 20.66 -11.44 -5.58
C ALA A 497 20.98 -11.18 -4.10
N VAL A 498 20.60 -12.10 -3.22
CA VAL A 498 20.88 -12.06 -1.76
C VAL A 498 21.18 -13.47 -1.24
N PRO A 499 21.95 -13.65 -0.15
CA PRO A 499 22.26 -14.98 0.34
C PRO A 499 21.01 -15.77 0.80
N ALA A 500 21.04 -17.09 0.63
CA ALA A 500 19.90 -18.00 0.80
C ALA A 500 19.49 -18.29 2.26
N GLY A 501 20.17 -17.72 3.26
CA GLY A 501 19.80 -17.83 4.66
C GLY A 501 18.82 -16.73 5.08
N ILE A 502 17.78 -17.07 5.86
CA ILE A 502 16.75 -16.10 6.28
C ILE A 502 17.36 -14.86 6.93
N GLY A 503 18.33 -15.02 7.85
CA GLY A 503 19.00 -13.90 8.51
C GLY A 503 19.81 -13.03 7.55
N ASP A 504 20.54 -13.68 6.63
CA ASP A 504 21.35 -13.02 5.62
C ASP A 504 20.49 -12.21 4.65
N SER A 505 19.39 -12.82 4.18
CA SER A 505 18.39 -12.14 3.35
C SER A 505 17.79 -10.96 4.11
N VAL A 506 17.45 -11.10 5.40
CA VAL A 506 16.92 -9.99 6.22
C VAL A 506 17.88 -8.81 6.22
N TRP A 507 19.18 -9.03 6.48
CA TRP A 507 20.17 -7.94 6.48
C TRP A 507 20.26 -7.25 5.13
N ALA A 508 20.29 -8.02 4.03
CA ALA A 508 20.32 -7.48 2.68
C ALA A 508 19.05 -6.65 2.36
N LEU A 509 17.87 -7.20 2.69
CA LEU A 509 16.59 -6.58 2.37
C LEU A 509 16.30 -5.32 3.21
N THR A 510 17.05 -5.02 4.28
CA THR A 510 16.92 -3.72 4.97
C THR A 510 17.19 -2.51 4.07
N LYS A 511 18.00 -2.68 3.01
CA LYS A 511 18.38 -1.61 2.07
C LYS A 511 17.65 -1.67 0.74
N ILE A 512 16.82 -2.68 0.50
CA ILE A 512 16.23 -2.87 -0.84
C ILE A 512 15.27 -1.73 -1.24
N ARG A 513 14.70 -0.97 -0.29
CA ARG A 513 13.89 0.24 -0.57
C ARG A 513 14.71 1.30 -1.29
N HIS A 514 15.97 1.48 -0.91
CA HIS A 514 16.85 2.42 -1.57
C HIS A 514 17.02 2.00 -3.04
N LEU A 515 17.29 0.73 -3.31
CA LEU A 515 17.40 0.25 -4.69
C LEU A 515 16.09 0.39 -5.47
N LEU A 516 14.96 0.01 -4.88
CA LEU A 516 13.64 0.17 -5.50
C LEU A 516 13.39 1.63 -5.91
N ARG A 517 13.66 2.58 -5.01
CA ARG A 517 13.58 4.02 -5.31
C ARG A 517 14.55 4.46 -6.40
N THR A 518 15.81 4.09 -6.29
CA THR A 518 16.88 4.47 -7.22
C THR A 518 16.58 4.00 -8.64
N TYR A 519 15.98 2.83 -8.79
CA TYR A 519 15.65 2.25 -10.09
C TYR A 519 14.20 2.52 -10.53
N GLY A 520 13.40 3.26 -9.75
CA GLY A 520 11.98 3.47 -10.05
C GLY A 520 11.17 2.17 -10.09
N ALA A 521 11.62 1.15 -9.36
CA ALA A 521 10.96 -0.14 -9.22
C ALA A 521 10.04 -0.12 -8.00
N THR A 522 8.89 -0.80 -8.11
CA THR A 522 7.95 -1.00 -6.99
C THR A 522 8.15 -2.34 -6.32
N HIS A 523 8.65 -3.32 -7.09
CA HIS A 523 8.91 -4.68 -6.65
C HIS A 523 10.25 -5.18 -7.20
N ALA A 524 10.84 -6.14 -6.51
CA ALA A 524 12.06 -6.82 -6.92
C ALA A 524 11.80 -8.30 -7.19
N HIS A 525 12.59 -8.87 -8.09
CA HIS A 525 12.82 -10.29 -8.19
C HIS A 525 14.03 -10.67 -7.34
N ILE A 526 13.88 -11.62 -6.42
CA ILE A 526 14.96 -11.99 -5.49
C ILE A 526 15.58 -13.33 -5.88
N GLY A 527 16.86 -13.31 -6.25
CA GLY A 527 17.67 -14.51 -6.44
C GLY A 527 18.36 -14.91 -5.14
N LEU A 528 18.04 -16.08 -4.60
CA LEU A 528 18.69 -16.61 -3.40
C LEU A 528 19.94 -17.38 -3.80
N CYS A 529 21.11 -16.86 -3.43
CA CYS A 529 22.42 -17.43 -3.75
C CYS A 529 23.00 -18.23 -2.58
N GLY A 530 23.67 -19.34 -2.90
CA GLY A 530 24.31 -20.21 -1.92
C GLY A 530 23.58 -21.55 -1.72
N GLY A 531 24.37 -22.63 -1.68
CA GLY A 531 23.91 -24.02 -1.68
C GLY A 531 23.04 -24.46 -0.50
N TYR A 532 22.40 -25.61 -0.72
CA TYR A 532 21.38 -26.26 0.09
C TYR A 532 21.68 -26.31 1.61
N PRO A 533 20.64 -26.16 2.48
CA PRO A 533 19.23 -26.01 2.15
C PRO A 533 18.82 -24.55 1.87
N TYR A 534 18.01 -24.40 0.81
CA TYR A 534 17.35 -23.15 0.42
C TYR A 534 16.24 -22.81 1.41
N ARG A 535 16.60 -22.08 2.46
CA ARG A 535 15.73 -21.83 3.62
C ARG A 535 14.89 -20.58 3.48
N ALA A 536 15.36 -19.61 2.70
CA ALA A 536 14.75 -18.28 2.63
C ALA A 536 13.67 -18.12 1.55
N LEU A 537 13.48 -19.06 0.61
CA LEU A 537 12.56 -18.85 -0.52
C LEU A 537 11.12 -18.51 -0.08
N SER A 538 10.49 -19.44 0.64
CA SER A 538 9.13 -19.24 1.18
C SER A 538 9.02 -18.13 2.22
N PHE A 539 10.15 -17.63 2.74
CA PHE A 539 10.23 -16.48 3.62
C PHE A 539 10.23 -15.18 2.82
N VAL A 540 11.11 -15.06 1.81
CA VAL A 540 11.28 -13.85 1.01
C VAL A 540 10.07 -13.57 0.13
N GLU A 541 9.41 -14.61 -0.40
CA GLU A 541 8.16 -14.48 -1.18
C GLU A 541 7.03 -13.77 -0.41
N ARG A 542 7.13 -13.67 0.92
CA ARG A 542 6.10 -13.07 1.76
C ARG A 542 6.22 -11.56 1.88
N PHE A 543 7.31 -10.94 1.44
CA PHE A 543 7.41 -9.48 1.47
C PHE A 543 6.54 -8.85 0.38
N ASP A 544 5.90 -7.72 0.70
CA ASP A 544 5.00 -7.01 -0.23
C ASP A 544 5.72 -6.48 -1.48
N PHE A 545 6.99 -6.11 -1.33
CA PHE A 545 7.86 -5.62 -2.39
C PHE A 545 8.57 -6.73 -3.20
N VAL A 546 8.30 -8.01 -2.93
CA VAL A 546 8.86 -9.13 -3.70
C VAL A 546 7.81 -9.59 -4.72
N ALA A 547 8.10 -9.39 -6.01
CA ALA A 547 7.23 -9.83 -7.09
C ALA A 547 7.41 -11.32 -7.40
N SER A 548 8.64 -11.81 -7.28
CA SER A 548 8.98 -13.23 -7.39
C SER A 548 10.33 -13.49 -6.72
N ALA A 549 10.57 -14.74 -6.34
CA ALA A 549 11.87 -15.17 -5.83
C ALA A 549 12.23 -16.54 -6.41
N GLU A 550 13.52 -16.81 -6.51
CA GLU A 550 14.03 -18.11 -6.96
C GLU A 550 15.29 -18.49 -6.19
N ASN A 551 15.61 -19.77 -6.17
CA ASN A 551 16.95 -20.20 -5.80
C ASN A 551 17.82 -20.08 -7.04
N CYS A 552 18.80 -19.20 -7.00
CA CYS A 552 19.70 -19.03 -8.14
C CYS A 552 20.76 -20.13 -8.13
N GLN A 553 21.34 -20.38 -9.30
CA GLN A 553 22.37 -21.39 -9.54
C GLN A 553 23.78 -20.96 -9.12
N TRP A 554 23.92 -19.74 -8.59
CA TRP A 554 25.20 -19.11 -8.26
C TRP A 554 25.47 -19.14 -6.75
N GLU A 555 26.74 -19.33 -6.39
CA GLU A 555 27.22 -19.20 -5.01
C GLU A 555 27.56 -17.75 -4.70
N CYS A 556 27.30 -17.30 -3.47
CA CYS A 556 27.70 -15.98 -2.98
C CYS A 556 28.99 -15.98 -2.16
N ILE A 557 29.66 -17.14 -2.10
CA ILE A 557 31.00 -17.29 -1.56
C ILE A 557 31.92 -17.53 -2.76
N GLU A 558 32.99 -16.73 -2.86
CA GLU A 558 33.98 -16.79 -3.92
C GLU A 558 34.68 -18.16 -3.97
N ALA A 559 35.26 -18.51 -5.13
CA ALA A 559 35.97 -19.79 -5.33
C ALA A 559 37.09 -20.00 -4.29
N ASP A 560 37.82 -18.94 -3.98
CA ASP A 560 38.71 -18.88 -2.81
C ASP A 560 37.86 -18.60 -1.57
N ARG A 561 37.25 -19.65 -1.00
CA ARG A 561 36.17 -19.55 0.02
C ARG A 561 36.55 -18.78 1.29
N TYR A 562 37.83 -18.64 1.59
CA TYR A 562 38.32 -18.04 2.85
C TYR A 562 39.34 -16.94 2.57
N THR A 563 39.23 -15.84 3.31
CA THR A 563 40.27 -14.80 3.29
C THR A 563 41.47 -15.21 4.16
N LYS A 564 42.59 -14.49 4.04
CA LYS A 564 43.79 -14.74 4.87
C LYS A 564 43.54 -14.52 6.37
N GLU A 565 42.51 -13.75 6.69
CA GLU A 565 42.07 -13.40 8.05
C GLU A 565 41.12 -14.46 8.65
N GLY A 566 40.78 -15.51 7.89
CA GLY A 566 39.91 -16.59 8.36
C GLY A 566 38.45 -16.15 8.49
N VAL A 567 37.92 -15.47 7.46
CA VAL A 567 36.48 -15.20 7.30
C VAL A 567 36.02 -15.71 5.93
N TYR A 568 34.71 -15.90 5.74
CA TYR A 568 34.18 -16.28 4.43
C TYR A 568 34.43 -15.16 3.41
N ASN A 569 34.92 -15.55 2.23
CA ASN A 569 35.13 -14.63 1.13
C ASN A 569 33.83 -14.41 0.37
N TRP A 570 32.94 -13.60 0.95
CA TRP A 570 31.66 -13.25 0.34
C TRP A 570 31.85 -12.40 -0.91
N ALA A 571 31.00 -12.66 -1.91
CA ALA A 571 30.89 -11.83 -3.11
C ALA A 571 30.64 -10.36 -2.71
N PRO A 572 31.30 -9.39 -3.36
CA PRO A 572 31.10 -7.99 -3.06
C PRO A 572 29.67 -7.57 -3.40
N SER A 573 29.08 -6.71 -2.56
CA SER A 573 27.82 -6.05 -2.90
C SER A 573 28.07 -5.03 -4.01
N GLY A 574 27.16 -4.93 -4.97
CA GLY A 574 27.31 -4.00 -6.08
C GLY A 574 26.37 -4.23 -7.25
N ILE A 575 26.50 -3.35 -8.25
CA ILE A 575 25.73 -3.36 -9.50
C ILE A 575 26.27 -4.46 -10.42
N GLY A 576 25.37 -5.21 -11.05
CA GLY A 576 25.66 -6.18 -12.10
C GLY A 576 26.33 -7.44 -11.56
N TRP A 577 25.55 -8.49 -11.33
CA TRP A 577 26.05 -9.77 -10.84
C TRP A 577 25.67 -10.93 -11.78
N HIS A 578 26.69 -11.67 -12.22
CA HIS A 578 26.62 -12.76 -13.22
C HIS A 578 25.88 -12.44 -14.53
N ASN A 579 25.70 -11.15 -14.88
CA ASN A 579 24.87 -10.69 -15.99
C ASN A 579 23.39 -11.16 -15.92
N GLU A 580 22.97 -11.73 -14.79
CA GLU A 580 21.61 -12.21 -14.55
C GLU A 580 20.86 -11.29 -13.58
N TYR A 581 21.57 -10.69 -12.63
CA TYR A 581 21.02 -9.81 -11.59
C TYR A 581 21.55 -8.39 -11.73
N ASP A 582 20.68 -7.41 -11.48
CA ASP A 582 21.01 -5.99 -11.50
C ASP A 582 21.87 -5.61 -10.29
N TRP A 583 21.69 -6.31 -9.16
CA TRP A 583 22.42 -6.09 -7.92
C TRP A 583 22.72 -7.39 -7.19
N MET A 584 23.83 -7.38 -6.45
CA MET A 584 24.11 -8.30 -5.35
C MET A 584 24.12 -7.52 -4.03
N LEU A 585 23.38 -7.99 -3.03
CA LEU A 585 23.39 -7.43 -1.67
C LEU A 585 23.83 -8.51 -0.66
N VAL A 586 25.04 -8.36 -0.12
CA VAL A 586 25.63 -9.27 0.87
C VAL A 586 26.28 -8.46 2.00
N ALA A 587 25.60 -8.40 3.15
CA ALA A 587 26.07 -7.69 4.33
C ALA A 587 27.08 -8.51 5.16
N ASN A 588 27.16 -9.82 4.91
CA ASN A 588 27.79 -10.79 5.80
C ASN A 588 29.23 -10.44 6.17
N ARG A 589 30.12 -10.21 5.19
CA ARG A 589 31.53 -9.84 5.47
C ARG A 589 31.65 -8.58 6.34
N HIS A 590 30.79 -7.59 6.12
CA HIS A 590 30.79 -6.34 6.88
C HIS A 590 30.38 -6.58 8.34
N LEU A 591 29.29 -7.33 8.54
CA LEU A 591 28.78 -7.69 9.86
C LEU A 591 29.72 -8.63 10.61
N GLU A 592 30.28 -9.63 9.94
CA GLU A 592 31.27 -10.58 10.48
C GLU A 592 32.54 -9.87 10.96
N SER A 593 32.86 -8.69 10.41
CA SER A 593 33.95 -7.83 10.88
C SER A 593 33.59 -7.04 12.15
N GLY A 594 32.34 -7.11 12.61
CA GLY A 594 31.83 -6.40 13.79
C GLY A 594 31.28 -5.00 13.47
N LEU A 595 31.20 -4.62 12.20
CA LEU A 595 30.76 -3.30 11.78
C LEU A 595 29.23 -3.23 11.68
N ARG A 596 28.67 -2.11 12.11
CA ARG A 596 27.22 -1.85 12.15
C ARG A 596 26.57 -1.96 10.77
N LEU A 597 25.39 -2.57 10.68
CA LEU A 597 24.64 -2.72 9.42
C LEU A 597 24.37 -1.37 8.72
N GLU A 598 24.16 -0.30 9.49
CA GLU A 598 23.92 1.05 8.95
C GLU A 598 25.15 1.61 8.21
N THR A 599 26.34 1.09 8.51
CA THR A 599 27.61 1.52 7.89
C THR A 599 28.00 0.67 6.69
N TRP A 600 27.35 -0.46 6.45
CA TRP A 600 27.45 -1.21 5.20
C TRP A 600 26.69 -0.41 4.14
N LEU A 601 27.27 -0.09 2.98
CA LEU A 601 26.63 0.76 1.95
C LEU A 601 25.99 2.04 2.55
N PRO A 602 26.77 2.92 3.20
CA PRO A 602 26.24 4.04 4.02
C PRO A 602 25.38 5.04 3.24
N GLU A 603 25.49 5.06 1.92
CA GLU A 603 24.65 5.83 1.01
C GLU A 603 23.20 5.31 0.93
N MET A 604 22.94 4.09 1.38
CA MET A 604 21.61 3.47 1.37
C MET A 604 20.98 3.51 2.77
N GLU A 605 19.76 4.05 2.84
CA GLU A 605 18.96 4.11 4.06
C GLU A 605 18.69 2.70 4.64
N THR A 606 18.74 2.58 5.96
CA THR A 606 18.38 1.37 6.72
C THR A 606 17.14 1.58 7.60
N ASP A 607 16.39 2.66 7.37
CA ASP A 607 15.20 3.04 8.13
C ASP A 607 13.95 2.21 7.77
N TRP A 608 14.07 1.30 6.80
CA TRP A 608 12.94 0.55 6.34
C TRP A 608 12.54 -0.52 7.37
N ARG A 609 11.33 -0.37 7.92
CA ARG A 609 10.70 -1.36 8.81
C ARG A 609 10.26 -2.59 8.01
N ILE A 610 11.23 -3.40 7.59
CA ILE A 610 11.00 -4.57 6.73
C ILE A 610 9.98 -5.57 7.28
N ALA A 611 9.85 -5.69 8.61
CA ALA A 611 8.87 -6.58 9.23
C ALA A 611 7.42 -6.17 8.95
N GLU A 612 7.14 -4.88 8.76
CA GLU A 612 5.80 -4.37 8.40
C GLU A 612 5.41 -4.75 6.96
N ARG A 613 6.39 -5.12 6.15
CA ARG A 613 6.21 -5.56 4.77
C ARG A 613 5.98 -7.06 4.63
N PHE A 614 6.11 -7.81 5.72
CA PHE A 614 5.98 -9.27 5.71
C PHE A 614 4.52 -9.69 5.83
N ARG A 615 4.02 -10.46 4.86
CA ARG A 615 2.61 -10.86 4.77
C ARG A 615 2.32 -12.15 5.53
N PHE A 616 1.31 -12.08 6.39
CA PHE A 616 0.67 -13.23 7.02
C PHE A 616 -0.69 -13.48 6.40
N THR A 617 -1.04 -14.75 6.17
CA THR A 617 -2.40 -15.10 5.76
C THR A 617 -3.36 -14.99 6.94
N ALA A 618 -4.63 -14.72 6.68
CA ALA A 618 -5.64 -14.66 7.73
C ALA A 618 -5.78 -15.98 8.53
N ARG A 619 -5.45 -17.12 7.89
CA ARG A 619 -5.42 -18.43 8.56
C ARG A 619 -4.26 -18.52 9.55
N GLU A 620 -3.04 -18.16 9.13
CA GLU A 620 -1.86 -18.18 10.01
C GLU A 620 -2.03 -17.29 11.24
N VAL A 621 -2.67 -16.12 11.08
CA VAL A 621 -2.97 -15.21 12.19
C VAL A 621 -3.97 -15.83 13.17
N ARG A 622 -5.07 -16.41 12.65
CA ARG A 622 -6.08 -17.08 13.50
C ARG A 622 -5.49 -18.29 14.23
N ASP A 623 -4.73 -19.13 13.52
CA ASP A 623 -4.07 -20.30 14.10
C ASP A 623 -3.16 -19.90 15.28
N ALA A 624 -2.44 -18.78 15.17
CA ALA A 624 -1.59 -18.27 16.26
C ALA A 624 -2.39 -17.73 17.45
N ILE A 625 -3.48 -17.01 17.20
CA ILE A 625 -4.39 -16.51 18.25
C ILE A 625 -5.02 -17.69 19.01
N ASP A 626 -5.53 -18.67 18.28
CA ASP A 626 -6.15 -19.85 18.88
C ASP A 626 -5.14 -20.66 19.68
N PHE A 627 -3.92 -20.81 19.18
CA PHE A 627 -2.86 -21.49 19.92
C PHE A 627 -2.52 -20.81 21.24
N GLU A 628 -2.35 -19.47 21.26
CA GLU A 628 -2.12 -18.72 22.51
C GLU A 628 -3.31 -18.88 23.48
N LYS A 629 -4.54 -18.82 22.97
CA LYS A 629 -5.75 -18.98 23.79
C LYS A 629 -5.84 -20.36 24.46
N HIS A 630 -5.42 -21.42 23.77
CA HIS A 630 -5.48 -22.79 24.30
C HIS A 630 -4.26 -23.17 25.15
N HIS A 631 -3.07 -22.66 24.81
CA HIS A 631 -1.82 -23.02 25.49
C HIS A 631 -1.42 -22.04 26.60
N GLY A 632 -2.03 -20.86 26.64
CA GLY A 632 -1.59 -19.76 27.50
C GLY A 632 -0.34 -19.06 26.95
N PRO A 633 0.26 -18.12 27.71
CA PRO A 633 1.44 -17.39 27.29
C PRO A 633 2.65 -18.34 27.14
N TYR A 634 3.42 -18.15 26.08
CA TYR A 634 4.53 -19.04 25.74
C TYR A 634 5.78 -18.29 25.27
N CYS A 635 6.93 -18.96 25.43
CA CYS A 635 8.22 -18.59 24.88
C CYS A 635 8.60 -19.59 23.79
N ILE A 636 9.16 -19.09 22.69
CA ILE A 636 9.67 -19.93 21.60
C ILE A 636 11.15 -20.20 21.81
N PHE A 637 11.55 -21.47 21.68
CA PHE A 637 12.94 -21.93 21.69
C PHE A 637 13.30 -22.45 20.30
N TYR A 638 14.34 -21.87 19.69
CA TYR A 638 15.00 -22.41 18.51
C TYR A 638 16.41 -22.88 18.89
N LEU A 639 16.59 -24.20 18.98
CA LEU A 639 17.80 -24.81 19.54
C LEU A 639 18.94 -24.98 18.51
N GLY A 640 18.60 -24.93 17.21
CA GLY A 640 19.52 -25.17 16.11
C GLY A 640 19.78 -26.67 15.84
N PRO A 641 20.57 -26.97 14.79
CA PRO A 641 20.79 -28.34 14.32
C PRO A 641 21.84 -29.08 15.14
N GLU A 642 21.86 -30.41 15.02
CA GLU A 642 22.79 -31.28 15.76
C GLU A 642 24.24 -30.99 15.38
N LEU A 643 24.54 -30.83 14.09
CA LEU A 643 25.87 -30.42 13.60
C LEU A 643 26.29 -29.04 14.11
N GLY A 644 25.32 -28.15 14.35
CA GLY A 644 25.54 -26.81 14.88
C GLY A 644 25.59 -26.75 16.40
N ASN A 645 25.46 -27.89 17.11
CA ASN A 645 25.50 -27.98 18.56
C ASN A 645 26.37 -29.14 19.09
N THR A 646 26.76 -30.11 18.27
CA THR A 646 27.55 -31.30 18.64
C THR A 646 28.46 -31.72 17.49
N GLY A 647 29.76 -31.91 17.78
CA GLY A 647 30.82 -32.59 16.98
C GLY A 647 30.78 -32.63 15.44
N PHE A 648 31.86 -32.12 14.81
CA PHE A 648 32.23 -32.18 13.37
C PHE A 648 31.37 -31.38 12.38
N GLY A 649 30.49 -30.50 12.86
CA GLY A 649 29.84 -29.47 12.04
C GLY A 649 30.42 -28.08 12.33
N HIS A 650 29.58 -27.05 12.22
CA HIS A 650 29.92 -25.66 12.58
C HIS A 650 30.49 -25.53 14.00
N ASN A 651 30.34 -26.54 14.87
CA ASN A 651 30.96 -26.57 16.19
C ASN A 651 31.97 -27.70 16.42
N ARG A 652 33.12 -27.34 17.02
CA ARG A 652 34.09 -28.28 17.62
C ARG A 652 33.76 -28.56 19.10
N GLY A 653 32.49 -28.88 19.41
CA GLY A 653 32.00 -29.19 20.77
C GLY A 653 30.66 -28.52 21.11
N PRO A 654 29.94 -28.96 22.15
CA PRO A 654 28.72 -28.28 22.60
C PRO A 654 29.04 -26.91 23.19
N LEU A 655 28.38 -25.86 22.67
CA LEU A 655 28.51 -24.48 23.16
C LEU A 655 27.73 -24.25 24.46
N TRP A 656 26.55 -24.89 24.57
CA TRP A 656 25.82 -25.11 25.82
C TRP A 656 25.47 -26.59 25.94
N THR A 657 25.48 -27.09 27.16
CA THR A 657 25.05 -28.44 27.51
C THR A 657 23.53 -28.56 27.45
N PRO A 658 22.98 -29.75 27.16
CA PRO A 658 21.54 -29.96 27.24
C PRO A 658 20.91 -29.62 28.60
N GLN A 659 21.66 -29.75 29.70
CA GLN A 659 21.24 -29.38 31.06
C GLN A 659 21.09 -27.86 31.24
N GLU A 660 21.92 -27.05 30.56
CA GLU A 660 21.79 -25.59 30.57
C GLU A 660 20.51 -25.15 29.84
N TRP A 661 20.19 -25.76 28.70
CA TRP A 661 18.90 -25.56 28.02
C TRP A 661 17.71 -25.91 28.92
N GLY A 662 17.79 -27.04 29.62
CA GLY A 662 16.78 -27.47 30.59
C GLY A 662 16.63 -26.51 31.77
N THR A 663 17.73 -25.94 32.25
CA THR A 663 17.74 -24.95 33.32
C THR A 663 17.10 -23.63 32.88
N LEU A 664 17.43 -23.15 31.68
CA LEU A 664 16.82 -21.95 31.11
C LEU A 664 15.31 -22.13 30.95
N ALA A 665 14.87 -23.26 30.38
CA ALA A 665 13.45 -23.57 30.24
C ALA A 665 12.71 -23.61 31.58
N ARG A 666 13.38 -24.06 32.66
CA ARG A 666 12.82 -24.01 34.01
C ARG A 666 12.55 -22.58 34.48
N HIS A 667 13.50 -21.66 34.28
CA HIS A 667 13.29 -20.26 34.65
C HIS A 667 12.15 -19.60 33.88
N PHE A 668 12.03 -19.85 32.56
CA PHE A 668 10.90 -19.31 31.79
C PHE A 668 9.55 -19.91 32.25
N ARG A 669 9.53 -21.19 32.68
CA ARG A 669 8.34 -21.77 33.33
C ARG A 669 8.02 -21.13 34.68
N GLU A 670 9.03 -20.80 35.49
CA GLU A 670 8.86 -20.04 36.74
C GLU A 670 8.31 -18.63 36.51
N LEU A 671 8.58 -18.04 35.33
CA LEU A 671 7.95 -16.80 34.85
C LEU A 671 6.54 -17.00 34.27
N GLY A 672 5.98 -18.21 34.36
CA GLY A 672 4.61 -18.52 33.92
C GLY A 672 4.48 -18.82 32.43
N LEU A 673 5.59 -19.06 31.71
CA LEU A 673 5.59 -19.28 30.26
C LEU A 673 5.68 -20.75 29.91
N LYS A 674 4.83 -21.20 28.97
CA LYS A 674 4.98 -22.50 28.32
C LYS A 674 6.13 -22.47 27.31
N ILE A 675 6.81 -23.60 27.14
CA ILE A 675 7.95 -23.72 26.22
C ILE A 675 7.48 -24.34 24.91
N VAL A 676 7.66 -23.63 23.80
CA VAL A 676 7.37 -24.12 22.46
C VAL A 676 8.69 -24.22 21.69
N VAL A 677 9.03 -25.40 21.18
CA VAL A 677 10.26 -25.61 20.42
C VAL A 677 9.96 -25.60 18.94
N VAL A 678 10.68 -24.79 18.17
CA VAL A 678 10.49 -24.63 16.72
C VAL A 678 11.79 -24.92 15.98
N GLY A 679 11.67 -25.21 14.69
CA GLY A 679 12.81 -25.42 13.80
C GLY A 679 12.40 -26.11 12.51
N ALA A 680 13.35 -26.27 11.60
CA ALA A 680 13.19 -27.06 10.39
C ALA A 680 13.33 -28.56 10.69
N PRO A 681 12.90 -29.47 9.81
CA PRO A 681 12.95 -30.91 10.07
C PRO A 681 14.33 -31.45 10.49
N TYR A 682 15.42 -30.87 9.97
CA TYR A 682 16.79 -31.28 10.32
C TYR A 682 17.21 -30.87 11.75
N ASP A 683 16.52 -29.92 12.39
CA ASP A 683 16.78 -29.51 13.77
C ASP A 683 16.27 -30.55 14.79
N LEU A 684 15.35 -31.43 14.36
CA LEU A 684 14.69 -32.41 15.22
C LEU A 684 15.69 -33.38 15.86
N SER A 685 16.75 -33.75 15.14
CA SER A 685 17.76 -34.69 15.62
C SER A 685 18.46 -34.20 16.89
N TYR A 686 18.78 -32.89 16.97
CA TYR A 686 19.41 -32.33 18.17
C TYR A 686 18.45 -32.34 19.35
N PHE A 687 17.22 -31.89 19.10
CA PHE A 687 16.17 -31.85 20.11
C PHE A 687 15.92 -33.24 20.69
N GLU A 688 15.64 -34.25 19.87
CA GLU A 688 15.25 -35.58 20.35
C GLU A 688 16.39 -36.32 21.06
N LYS A 689 17.60 -36.29 20.49
CA LYS A 689 18.73 -37.06 21.03
C LYS A 689 19.33 -36.44 22.28
N HIS A 690 19.38 -35.11 22.35
CA HIS A 690 20.18 -34.42 23.35
C HIS A 690 19.34 -33.60 24.32
N VAL A 691 18.34 -32.84 23.85
CA VAL A 691 17.74 -31.75 24.65
C VAL A 691 16.37 -32.08 25.25
N ALA A 692 15.53 -32.88 24.58
CA ALA A 692 14.14 -33.13 24.94
C ALA A 692 13.98 -33.65 26.38
N GLN A 693 14.86 -34.56 26.81
CA GLN A 693 14.84 -35.12 28.17
C GLN A 693 15.16 -34.10 29.27
N HIS A 694 15.77 -32.96 28.93
CA HIS A 694 16.16 -31.93 29.90
C HIS A 694 15.20 -30.74 29.94
N LEU A 695 14.43 -30.47 28.87
CA LEU A 695 13.52 -29.32 28.79
C LEU A 695 12.29 -29.43 29.70
N GLY A 696 11.90 -30.65 30.08
CA GLY A 696 10.65 -30.90 30.80
C GLY A 696 9.42 -30.74 29.89
N GLU A 697 8.31 -30.25 30.43
CA GLU A 697 7.08 -30.00 29.66
C GLU A 697 7.33 -28.94 28.56
N CYS A 698 7.20 -29.35 27.30
CA CYS A 698 7.29 -28.46 26.14
C CYS A 698 6.43 -28.95 24.97
N THR A 699 6.02 -28.02 24.11
CA THR A 699 5.32 -28.31 22.86
C THR A 699 6.30 -28.32 21.70
N ASN A 700 6.55 -29.48 21.10
CA ASN A 700 7.44 -29.62 19.94
C ASN A 700 6.71 -29.30 18.63
N MET A 701 7.12 -28.24 17.95
CA MET A 701 6.65 -27.79 16.64
C MET A 701 7.74 -27.81 15.55
N ILE A 702 8.88 -28.45 15.81
CA ILE A 702 9.96 -28.62 14.82
C ILE A 702 9.42 -29.37 13.60
N GLY A 703 9.57 -28.77 12.42
CA GLY A 703 9.11 -29.32 11.14
C GLY A 703 7.58 -29.38 10.99
N LYS A 704 6.80 -28.86 11.94
CA LYS A 704 5.33 -28.92 11.91
C LYS A 704 4.68 -27.63 11.41
N TRP A 705 5.31 -26.49 11.66
CA TRP A 705 4.85 -25.20 11.16
C TRP A 705 5.54 -24.81 9.86
N SER A 706 4.76 -24.28 8.92
CA SER A 706 5.32 -23.55 7.79
C SER A 706 6.09 -22.32 8.28
N ILE A 707 6.87 -21.68 7.39
CA ILE A 707 7.61 -20.48 7.79
C ILE A 707 6.69 -19.31 8.20
N GLY A 708 5.54 -19.18 7.53
CA GLY A 708 4.54 -18.17 7.87
C GLY A 708 3.81 -18.46 9.17
N GLN A 709 3.44 -19.71 9.42
CA GLN A 709 2.92 -20.13 10.73
C GLN A 709 3.94 -19.83 11.83
N THR A 710 5.20 -20.23 11.62
CA THR A 710 6.30 -20.00 12.58
C THR A 710 6.38 -18.52 12.97
N PHE A 711 6.44 -17.60 12.00
CA PHE A 711 6.53 -16.17 12.29
C PHE A 711 5.24 -15.55 12.84
N SER A 712 4.06 -16.09 12.48
CA SER A 712 2.79 -15.69 13.08
C SER A 712 2.75 -16.06 14.58
N HIS A 713 3.25 -17.24 14.94
CA HIS A 713 3.42 -17.64 16.34
C HIS A 713 4.51 -16.83 17.05
N VAL A 714 5.60 -16.47 16.37
CA VAL A 714 6.62 -15.57 16.92
C VAL A 714 6.02 -14.22 17.32
N GLN A 715 5.17 -13.61 16.48
CA GLN A 715 4.50 -12.33 16.81
C GLN A 715 3.64 -12.39 18.08
N ARG A 716 3.19 -13.59 18.48
CA ARG A 716 2.35 -13.80 19.67
C ARG A 716 3.12 -14.36 20.87
N ALA A 717 4.34 -14.84 20.66
CA ALA A 717 5.20 -15.32 21.73
C ALA A 717 5.62 -14.15 22.63
N ARG A 718 5.77 -14.41 23.92
CA ARG A 718 6.27 -13.41 24.88
C ARG A 718 7.73 -13.07 24.64
N CYS A 719 8.51 -14.08 24.26
CA CYS A 719 9.89 -13.90 23.82
C CYS A 719 10.38 -15.09 22.98
N VAL A 720 11.53 -14.90 22.34
CA VAL A 720 12.24 -15.91 21.54
C VAL A 720 13.64 -16.14 22.10
N ILE A 721 14.00 -17.40 22.28
CA ILE A 721 15.33 -17.86 22.69
C ILE A 721 15.89 -18.66 21.53
N ALA A 722 16.87 -18.12 20.80
CA ALA A 722 17.28 -18.67 19.51
C ALA A 722 18.79 -18.85 19.39
N TYR A 723 19.23 -20.03 18.94
CA TYR A 723 20.50 -20.19 18.24
C TYR A 723 20.61 -19.12 17.12
N GLN A 724 21.83 -18.64 16.82
CA GLN A 724 22.15 -17.72 15.72
C GLN A 724 21.49 -18.11 14.39
N SER A 725 20.27 -17.62 14.16
CA SER A 725 19.40 -18.08 13.08
C SER A 725 18.49 -16.97 12.58
N GLY A 726 17.95 -17.19 11.38
CA GLY A 726 16.97 -16.28 10.81
C GLY A 726 15.68 -16.13 11.62
N ILE A 727 15.29 -17.16 12.40
CA ILE A 727 14.12 -17.05 13.30
C ILE A 727 14.40 -16.02 14.40
N GLY A 728 15.56 -16.13 15.06
CA GLY A 728 15.98 -15.18 16.09
C GLY A 728 16.20 -13.78 15.52
N ILE A 729 16.83 -13.68 14.35
CA ILE A 729 17.09 -12.39 13.69
C ILE A 729 15.78 -11.70 13.35
N PHE A 730 14.85 -12.37 12.66
CA PHE A 730 13.61 -11.74 12.23
C PHE A 730 12.62 -11.49 13.38
N ALA A 731 12.67 -12.28 14.46
CA ALA A 731 11.90 -12.00 15.68
C ALA A 731 12.21 -10.61 16.27
N VAL A 732 13.47 -10.19 16.23
CA VAL A 732 13.88 -8.84 16.66
C VAL A 732 13.25 -7.76 15.76
N TYR A 733 13.20 -7.98 14.44
CA TYR A 733 12.54 -7.05 13.51
C TYR A 733 11.02 -7.02 13.68
N LEU A 734 10.40 -8.14 14.10
CA LEU A 734 8.99 -8.21 14.49
C LEU A 734 8.71 -7.52 15.85
N GLY A 735 9.74 -7.01 16.53
CA GLY A 735 9.61 -6.31 17.81
C GLY A 735 9.44 -7.24 19.02
N VAL A 736 9.64 -8.55 18.84
CA VAL A 736 9.49 -9.57 19.87
C VAL A 736 10.77 -9.65 20.70
N PRO A 737 10.70 -9.58 22.05
CA PRO A 737 11.88 -9.73 22.90
C PRO A 737 12.63 -11.02 22.59
N THR A 738 13.93 -10.92 22.34
CA THR A 738 14.71 -12.05 21.81
C THR A 738 16.10 -12.11 22.42
N ALA A 739 16.51 -13.29 22.89
CA ALA A 739 17.91 -13.62 23.14
C ALA A 739 18.41 -14.48 21.99
N CYS A 740 19.48 -14.04 21.33
CA CYS A 740 20.10 -14.81 20.26
C CYS A 740 21.54 -15.18 20.64
N PHE A 741 21.87 -16.47 20.51
CA PHE A 741 23.15 -17.01 20.95
C PHE A 741 24.15 -17.12 19.80
N TRP A 742 25.25 -16.41 19.96
CA TRP A 742 26.36 -16.29 19.04
C TRP A 742 27.61 -16.97 19.60
N ARG A 743 28.49 -17.38 18.70
CA ARG A 743 29.77 -18.00 19.06
C ARG A 743 30.79 -16.96 19.53
N PRO A 744 31.72 -17.33 20.43
CA PRO A 744 32.86 -16.47 20.77
C PRO A 744 33.81 -16.33 19.59
N HIS A 745 34.57 -15.24 19.58
CA HIS A 745 35.63 -15.05 18.58
C HIS A 745 36.69 -16.16 18.71
N GLY A 746 37.18 -16.65 17.57
CA GLY A 746 38.19 -17.69 17.52
C GLY A 746 37.63 -19.11 17.44
N ASP A 747 36.31 -19.26 17.47
CA ASP A 747 35.66 -20.55 17.26
C ASP A 747 35.31 -20.73 15.77
N SER A 748 35.87 -21.77 15.14
CA SER A 748 35.78 -21.96 13.69
C SER A 748 34.41 -22.51 13.28
N ILE A 749 33.72 -21.85 12.36
CA ILE A 749 32.44 -22.27 11.79
C ILE A 749 32.59 -23.26 10.62
N ASP A 750 33.80 -23.42 10.08
CA ASP A 750 34.09 -24.39 9.02
C ASP A 750 34.94 -25.56 9.56
N PRO A 751 34.59 -26.82 9.25
CA PRO A 751 35.36 -27.98 9.69
C PRO A 751 36.68 -28.16 8.91
N SER A 752 36.78 -27.61 7.70
CA SER A 752 37.91 -27.77 6.77
C SER A 752 38.94 -26.64 6.82
N ALA A 753 38.57 -25.46 7.34
CA ALA A 753 39.44 -24.30 7.49
C ALA A 753 39.09 -23.48 8.74
N PHE A 754 40.00 -22.63 9.21
CA PHE A 754 39.70 -21.70 10.30
C PHE A 754 38.89 -20.51 9.76
N VAL A 755 37.60 -20.45 10.13
CA VAL A 755 36.68 -19.38 9.76
C VAL A 755 35.95 -18.88 11.00
N SER A 756 36.11 -17.62 11.40
CA SER A 756 35.45 -17.05 12.58
C SER A 756 34.88 -15.67 12.28
N PHE A 757 34.20 -15.05 13.25
CA PHE A 757 33.70 -13.68 13.14
C PHE A 757 34.03 -12.89 14.41
N ASN A 758 33.96 -11.58 14.31
CA ASN A 758 34.08 -10.67 15.45
C ASN A 758 32.82 -10.80 16.33
N GLU A 759 32.98 -10.95 17.65
CA GLU A 759 31.84 -11.04 18.58
C GLU A 759 30.89 -9.85 18.50
N GLN A 760 31.37 -8.66 18.08
CA GLN A 760 30.53 -7.49 17.86
C GLN A 760 29.43 -7.73 16.82
N MET A 761 29.62 -8.70 15.91
CA MET A 761 28.61 -9.17 14.96
C MET A 761 27.28 -9.49 15.65
N ALA A 762 27.34 -10.06 16.86
CA ALA A 762 26.15 -10.42 17.65
C ALA A 762 25.17 -9.25 17.83
N SER A 763 25.68 -8.02 17.87
CA SER A 763 24.89 -6.80 17.99
C SER A 763 24.86 -5.94 16.72
N ALA A 764 25.75 -6.20 15.76
CA ALA A 764 26.03 -5.29 14.65
C ALA A 764 24.83 -5.07 13.70
N TRP A 765 23.97 -6.08 13.56
CA TRP A 765 22.80 -6.06 12.69
C TRP A 765 21.51 -5.62 13.40
N ALA A 766 21.50 -5.58 14.73
CA ALA A 766 20.28 -5.37 15.51
C ALA A 766 19.92 -3.87 15.58
N PRO A 767 18.62 -3.51 15.50
CA PRO A 767 18.17 -2.13 15.70
C PRO A 767 18.66 -1.56 17.04
N ARG A 768 19.07 -0.28 17.04
CA ARG A 768 19.62 0.38 18.24
C ARG A 768 18.61 0.44 19.37
N ASP A 769 17.35 0.68 19.06
CA ASP A 769 16.28 0.75 20.06
C ASP A 769 16.06 -0.60 20.75
N SER A 770 16.16 -1.71 20.01
CA SER A 770 16.04 -3.05 20.59
C SER A 770 17.19 -3.35 21.58
N LEU A 771 18.40 -2.86 21.29
CA LEU A 771 19.54 -2.96 22.22
C LEU A 771 19.36 -2.03 23.43
N ALA A 772 18.97 -0.78 23.21
CA ALA A 772 18.83 0.24 24.26
C ALA A 772 17.70 -0.09 25.25
N THR A 773 16.60 -0.66 24.76
CA THR A 773 15.45 -1.07 25.59
C THR A 773 15.63 -2.45 26.23
N GLY A 774 16.73 -3.16 25.91
CA GLY A 774 16.96 -4.53 26.38
C GLY A 774 15.97 -5.55 25.81
N ARG A 775 15.21 -5.21 24.76
CA ARG A 775 14.36 -6.18 24.03
C ARG A 775 15.20 -7.19 23.24
N TYR A 776 16.40 -6.82 22.80
CA TYR A 776 17.34 -7.75 22.18
C TYR A 776 18.55 -7.98 23.08
N LEU A 777 18.83 -9.26 23.37
CA LEU A 777 20.00 -9.69 24.12
C LEU A 777 20.98 -10.46 23.22
N PRO A 778 22.06 -9.82 22.73
CA PRO A 778 23.13 -10.51 22.02
C PRO A 778 23.93 -11.36 23.02
N SER A 779 23.74 -12.67 22.98
CA SER A 779 24.33 -13.61 23.95
C SER A 779 25.53 -14.32 23.34
N ILE A 780 26.66 -14.35 24.03
CA ILE A 780 27.81 -15.18 23.63
C ILE A 780 27.81 -16.44 24.50
N TYR A 781 27.80 -17.63 23.89
CA TYR A 781 27.64 -18.90 24.61
C TYR A 781 28.60 -19.07 25.80
N THR A 782 29.87 -18.66 25.67
CA THR A 782 30.88 -18.78 26.74
C THR A 782 30.81 -17.68 27.80
N LYS A 783 29.95 -16.68 27.62
CA LYS A 783 29.83 -15.50 28.51
C LYS A 783 28.46 -15.37 29.16
N CYS A 784 27.49 -16.19 28.75
CA CYS A 784 26.13 -16.18 29.26
C CYS A 784 25.80 -17.51 29.96
N SER A 785 25.11 -17.43 31.10
CA SER A 785 24.52 -18.57 31.80
C SER A 785 23.00 -18.54 31.73
N PRO A 786 22.29 -19.67 31.94
CA PRO A 786 20.83 -19.69 32.05
C PRO A 786 20.28 -18.63 33.04
N ASP A 787 20.92 -18.48 34.20
CA ASP A 787 20.53 -17.47 35.21
C ASP A 787 20.65 -16.04 34.68
N SER A 788 21.72 -15.73 33.94
CA SER A 788 21.94 -14.39 33.40
C SER A 788 20.86 -14.00 32.38
N ILE A 789 20.44 -14.95 31.53
CA ILE A 789 19.38 -14.74 30.54
C ILE A 789 18.03 -14.59 31.23
N ALA A 790 17.72 -15.45 32.20
CA ALA A 790 16.49 -15.38 32.98
C ALA A 790 16.38 -14.05 33.73
N LYS A 791 17.47 -13.60 34.36
CA LYS A 791 17.54 -12.31 35.05
C LYS A 791 17.30 -11.16 34.08
N HIS A 792 17.89 -11.19 32.88
CA HIS A 792 17.66 -10.17 31.86
C HIS A 792 16.19 -10.14 31.44
N ALA A 793 15.60 -11.30 31.15
CA ALA A 793 14.20 -11.44 30.75
C ALA A 793 13.24 -10.94 31.84
N ALA A 794 13.53 -11.23 33.11
CA ALA A 794 12.74 -10.73 34.24
C ALA A 794 12.88 -9.20 34.41
N THR A 795 14.10 -8.67 34.29
CA THR A 795 14.38 -7.23 34.45
C THR A 795 13.70 -6.37 33.39
N HIS A 796 13.55 -6.91 32.18
CA HIS A 796 12.94 -6.22 31.04
C HIS A 796 11.52 -6.70 30.75
N ASP A 797 10.86 -7.37 31.71
CA ASP A 797 9.47 -7.80 31.63
C ASP A 797 9.12 -8.64 30.38
N TRP A 798 10.04 -9.48 29.87
CA TRP A 798 9.81 -10.31 28.67
C TRP A 798 8.65 -11.30 28.81
N HIS A 799 8.18 -11.55 30.03
CA HIS A 799 7.05 -12.42 30.32
C HIS A 799 5.69 -11.71 30.23
N ARG A 800 5.68 -10.37 30.17
CA ARG A 800 4.47 -9.55 30.05
C ARG A 800 4.15 -9.32 28.58
N GLY A 801 2.86 -9.42 28.25
CA GLY A 801 2.33 -9.39 26.89
C GLY A 801 2.01 -8.01 26.39
#